data_AF-A0A0M9ETU8-F1
#
_entry.id   AF-A0A0M9ETU8-F1
#
_cell.length_a   1.000
_cell.length_b   1.000
_cell.length_c   1.000
_cell.angle_alpha   90.00
_cell.angle_beta   90.00
_cell.angle_gamma   90.00
#
_symmetry.space_group_name_H-M   'P 1'
#
loop_
_entity.id
_entity.type
_entity.pdbx_description
1 polymer ?
#
loop_
_entity_poly.entity_id
_entity_poly.type
_entity_poly.pdbx_seq_one_letter_code
_entity_poly.pdbx_strand_id
1 'polypeptide(L)'
;MAEPSNTVGSLPTLRSTVQQLGKLVEDPTSDLNEKELPGLDKLITDWYDEATEISQEDFSRRILHVFRDSTHSDIYMTTKGHMPHWQEHILDKFVDGSITAGEAGELVAKGLKSSSTKTTGANESSKEEPPLENSETGALPLRKFIKGHVSNFPFENWGRTVKHTPAATYYPENVAEVQTIVRDALKNNRGVRVSGFRHSWAPVFGRNNKLGQKNNGDILISTLTELDAGVLPNLTALPSSLFQPKATELNSIKIVEASYVKGRVLRDGKKYVRVGTATTNEQFRRWCIKEGNVTLPANIIETTITFGGSNATICHGAGINHPTLSDLVRGIEYVDVHGNLRSLNMEDDKLLKAASGCFGLLGVVTHMTFECDAMSTAVMYPVKLDVIDAIPPPPEMKDSDIPGPLRKPRTVKQKQLSLQSFERRANEDYYAEWFWFPYSSQVWVNTWKTDKRTSDVVDYPNHAKTFIQVLGTIIVSIGQNILQRIKALQTMPYMQTSFLSWLAMKNLDERKGSQEPIRTLLPNALHFQRGVHNIRVRDMEVEIPLHAKRGTKDERDYTNVQRAWWDAIRACYDNIDTCPMRMPLEMRILGSSEITMAPQRGNRLGTCAIEILTLEVVADIWKPYAQQVLNKWVSYNDSDGNKVAVRPHWAKEWYPYAVDGKPWIEKLKRETYKNEIVEFKRLMAAIGTKHAWTLGELKKTFSNELLDYLYLDDIPTSPTEKNTNVQVEQVLAELSLWRLLMKRGRDLFHR
;
A
#
# COMPACT_ATOMS: atom_id res chain seq x y z
N MET A 1 7.80 1.35 -45.68
CA MET A 1 6.59 1.67 -44.91
C MET A 1 5.46 0.90 -45.54
N ALA A 2 5.00 -0.16 -44.88
CA ALA A 2 3.80 -0.87 -45.29
C ALA A 2 2.61 -0.27 -44.53
N GLU A 3 1.54 0.07 -45.24
CA GLU A 3 0.29 0.55 -44.64
C GLU A 3 -0.30 -0.51 -43.71
N PRO A 4 -0.89 -0.12 -42.56
CA PRO A 4 -1.56 -1.07 -41.70
C PRO A 4 -2.83 -1.58 -42.39
N SER A 5 -2.96 -2.91 -42.46
CA SER A 5 -4.15 -3.58 -42.98
C SER A 5 -5.39 -3.22 -42.14
N ASN A 6 -6.31 -2.47 -42.72
CA ASN A 6 -7.66 -2.20 -42.20
C ASN A 6 -8.54 -3.46 -42.23
N THR A 7 -8.24 -4.44 -41.36
CA THR A 7 -9.20 -5.50 -41.00
C THR A 7 -9.43 -5.44 -39.49
N VAL A 8 -10.08 -4.38 -39.02
CA VAL A 8 -10.55 -4.31 -37.62
C VAL A 8 -11.75 -5.24 -37.49
N GLY A 9 -11.50 -6.54 -37.30
CA GLY A 9 -12.45 -7.38 -36.59
C GLY A 9 -12.76 -6.72 -35.24
N SER A 10 -14.01 -6.72 -34.80
CA SER A 10 -14.37 -6.17 -33.49
C SER A 10 -13.49 -6.81 -32.42
N LEU A 11 -12.74 -6.00 -31.66
CA LEU A 11 -11.93 -6.50 -30.55
C LEU A 11 -12.80 -7.40 -29.66
N PRO A 12 -12.30 -8.58 -29.24
CA PRO A 12 -13.05 -9.46 -28.38
C PRO A 12 -13.28 -8.83 -27.00
N THR A 13 -14.32 -9.29 -26.30
CA THR A 13 -14.61 -8.95 -24.91
C THR A 13 -13.90 -9.93 -23.96
N LEU A 14 -13.70 -9.54 -22.70
CA LEU A 14 -13.27 -10.45 -21.62
C LEU A 14 -14.05 -11.77 -21.64
N ARG A 15 -15.39 -11.70 -21.71
CA ARG A 15 -16.28 -12.87 -21.73
C ARG A 15 -15.98 -13.78 -22.91
N SER A 16 -15.98 -13.23 -24.14
CA SER A 16 -15.74 -14.03 -25.35
C SER A 16 -14.36 -14.67 -25.38
N THR A 17 -13.35 -13.99 -24.83
CA THR A 17 -11.98 -14.52 -24.77
C THR A 17 -11.82 -15.63 -23.75
N VAL A 18 -12.44 -15.50 -22.57
CA VAL A 18 -12.47 -16.59 -21.59
C VAL A 18 -13.26 -17.78 -22.14
N GLN A 19 -14.39 -17.55 -22.81
CA GLN A 19 -15.13 -18.63 -23.49
C GLN A 19 -14.31 -19.29 -24.61
N GLN A 20 -13.50 -18.52 -25.35
CA GLN A 20 -12.57 -19.07 -26.34
C GLN A 20 -11.48 -19.92 -25.68
N LEU A 21 -10.94 -19.52 -24.54
CA LEU A 21 -10.03 -20.36 -23.75
C LEU A 21 -10.69 -21.69 -23.38
N GLY A 22 -11.94 -21.66 -22.90
CA GLY A 22 -12.70 -22.89 -22.62
C GLY A 22 -12.82 -23.81 -23.84
N LYS A 23 -13.13 -23.26 -25.03
CA LYS A 23 -13.18 -24.03 -26.28
C LYS A 23 -11.83 -24.64 -26.67
N LEU A 24 -10.74 -23.91 -26.44
CA LEU A 24 -9.38 -24.43 -26.68
C LEU A 24 -9.01 -25.54 -25.68
N VAL A 25 -9.59 -25.55 -24.49
CA VAL A 25 -9.42 -26.64 -23.52
C VAL A 25 -10.27 -27.86 -23.89
N GLU A 26 -11.49 -27.66 -24.39
CA GLU A 26 -12.37 -28.73 -24.84
C GLU A 26 -11.84 -29.46 -26.08
N ASP A 27 -11.17 -28.74 -27.00
CA ASP A 27 -10.63 -29.32 -28.23
C ASP A 27 -9.43 -30.24 -27.96
N PRO A 28 -9.52 -31.56 -28.22
CA PRO A 28 -8.42 -32.50 -27.95
C PRO A 28 -7.20 -32.28 -28.85
N THR A 29 -7.34 -31.52 -29.95
CA THR A 29 -6.24 -31.20 -30.87
C THR A 29 -5.48 -29.93 -30.47
N SER A 30 -6.01 -29.14 -29.54
CA SER A 30 -5.39 -27.93 -29.02
C SER A 30 -4.24 -28.26 -28.07
N ASP A 31 -3.20 -27.44 -28.08
CA ASP A 31 -2.10 -27.49 -27.09
C ASP A 31 -2.55 -27.08 -25.68
N LEU A 32 -3.78 -26.58 -25.52
CA LEU A 32 -4.40 -26.19 -24.24
C LEU A 32 -5.47 -27.18 -23.76
N ASN A 33 -5.56 -28.36 -24.37
CA ASN A 33 -6.64 -29.31 -24.14
C ASN A 33 -6.82 -29.73 -22.67
N GLU A 34 -7.87 -30.52 -22.40
CA GLU A 34 -8.22 -31.11 -21.09
C GLU A 34 -7.05 -31.80 -20.36
N LYS A 35 -5.98 -32.23 -21.03
CA LYS A 35 -4.78 -32.74 -20.36
C LYS A 35 -3.99 -31.62 -19.68
N GLU A 36 -3.88 -30.45 -20.32
CA GLU A 36 -3.11 -29.30 -19.84
C GLU A 36 -3.82 -28.57 -18.70
N LEU A 37 -5.13 -28.33 -18.83
CA LEU A 37 -5.96 -27.58 -17.88
C LEU A 37 -7.30 -28.31 -17.59
N PRO A 38 -7.26 -29.45 -16.89
CA PRO A 38 -8.41 -30.34 -16.74
C PRO A 38 -9.60 -29.69 -16.04
N GLY A 39 -10.78 -29.75 -16.66
CA GLY A 39 -12.06 -29.25 -16.16
C GLY A 39 -12.26 -27.74 -16.26
N LEU A 40 -11.32 -27.01 -16.86
CA LEU A 40 -11.41 -25.56 -17.00
C LEU A 40 -12.51 -25.14 -17.98
N ASP A 41 -12.67 -25.87 -19.08
CA ASP A 41 -13.74 -25.73 -20.06
C ASP A 41 -15.14 -25.79 -19.40
N LYS A 42 -15.36 -26.78 -18.53
CA LYS A 42 -16.62 -26.98 -17.80
C LYS A 42 -16.86 -25.86 -16.81
N LEU A 43 -15.83 -25.47 -16.05
CA LEU A 43 -15.92 -24.33 -15.14
C LEU A 43 -16.31 -23.04 -15.87
N ILE A 44 -15.69 -22.77 -17.02
CA ILE A 44 -15.99 -21.60 -17.83
C ILE A 44 -17.42 -21.68 -18.39
N THR A 45 -17.84 -22.85 -18.87
CA THR A 45 -19.18 -23.07 -19.43
C THR A 45 -20.26 -22.85 -18.39
N ASP A 46 -20.19 -23.56 -17.27
CA ASP A 46 -21.15 -23.46 -16.17
C ASP A 46 -21.20 -22.04 -15.59
N TRP A 47 -20.05 -21.37 -15.49
CA TRP A 47 -20.00 -20.01 -14.95
C TRP A 47 -20.79 -19.00 -15.80
N TYR A 48 -20.77 -19.16 -17.13
CA TYR A 48 -21.46 -18.25 -18.05
C TYR A 48 -22.87 -18.70 -18.42
N ASP A 49 -23.34 -19.82 -17.88
CA ASP A 49 -24.71 -20.28 -17.96
C ASP A 49 -25.58 -19.55 -16.93
N GLU A 50 -26.60 -18.84 -17.39
CA GLU A 50 -27.52 -18.09 -16.51
C GLU A 50 -28.40 -19.00 -15.65
N ALA A 51 -28.55 -20.28 -16.02
CA ALA A 51 -29.29 -21.27 -15.26
C ALA A 51 -28.48 -21.93 -14.13
N THR A 52 -27.15 -21.76 -14.14
CA THR A 52 -26.24 -22.42 -13.19
C THR A 52 -25.70 -21.41 -12.18
N GLU A 53 -25.99 -21.61 -10.89
CA GLU A 53 -25.45 -20.77 -9.82
C GLU A 53 -24.13 -21.33 -9.31
N ILE A 54 -23.02 -20.65 -9.62
CA ILE A 54 -21.70 -20.95 -9.04
C ILE A 54 -21.39 -19.96 -7.92
N SER A 55 -21.32 -20.46 -6.70
CA SER A 55 -20.86 -19.67 -5.55
C SER A 55 -19.35 -19.38 -5.65
N GLN A 56 -18.87 -18.34 -4.97
CA GLN A 56 -17.41 -18.08 -4.89
C GLN A 56 -16.64 -19.28 -4.33
N GLU A 57 -17.26 -20.02 -3.40
CA GLU A 57 -16.67 -21.21 -2.81
C GLU A 57 -16.50 -22.35 -3.83
N ASP A 58 -17.56 -22.67 -4.58
CA ASP A 58 -17.53 -23.69 -5.62
C ASP A 58 -16.53 -23.32 -6.72
N PHE A 59 -16.53 -22.06 -7.14
CA PHE A 59 -15.55 -21.52 -8.07
C PHE A 59 -14.11 -21.75 -7.59
N SER A 60 -13.79 -21.36 -6.35
CA SER A 60 -12.46 -21.52 -5.77
C SER A 60 -12.03 -22.98 -5.71
N ARG A 61 -12.93 -23.92 -5.37
CA ARG A 61 -12.59 -25.35 -5.37
C ARG A 61 -12.29 -25.87 -6.77
N ARG A 62 -13.19 -25.59 -7.73
CA ARG A 62 -13.07 -26.08 -9.11
C ARG A 62 -11.81 -25.56 -9.79
N ILE A 63 -11.46 -24.28 -9.60
CA ILE A 63 -10.22 -23.75 -10.19
C ILE A 63 -8.96 -24.32 -9.53
N LEU A 64 -9.00 -24.64 -8.23
CA LEU A 64 -7.88 -25.31 -7.56
C LEU A 64 -7.74 -26.76 -8.03
N HIS A 65 -8.83 -27.46 -8.34
CA HIS A 65 -8.75 -28.77 -9.02
C HIS A 65 -8.06 -28.67 -10.38
N VAL A 66 -8.44 -27.68 -11.21
CA VAL A 66 -7.76 -27.42 -12.49
C VAL A 66 -6.25 -27.28 -12.28
N PHE A 67 -5.82 -26.47 -11.32
CA PHE A 67 -4.39 -26.24 -11.07
C PHE A 67 -3.67 -27.45 -10.47
N ARG A 68 -4.30 -28.14 -9.52
CA ARG A 68 -3.76 -29.33 -8.87
C ARG A 68 -3.57 -30.48 -9.85
N ASP A 69 -4.49 -30.63 -10.80
CA ASP A 69 -4.53 -31.78 -11.70
C ASP A 69 -3.92 -31.45 -13.09
N SER A 70 -3.50 -30.20 -13.32
CA SER A 70 -2.79 -29.75 -14.54
C SER A 70 -1.42 -30.43 -14.74
N THR A 71 -0.88 -30.34 -15.96
CA THR A 71 0.51 -30.72 -16.27
C THR A 71 1.56 -29.87 -15.53
N HIS A 72 1.13 -28.76 -14.91
CA HIS A 72 1.94 -27.85 -14.11
C HIS A 72 1.55 -27.88 -12.61
N SER A 73 1.07 -29.03 -12.14
CA SER A 73 0.75 -29.28 -10.73
C SER A 73 1.92 -29.04 -9.78
N ASP A 74 3.17 -29.05 -10.27
CA ASP A 74 4.36 -28.67 -9.50
C ASP A 74 4.25 -27.25 -8.90
N ILE A 75 3.60 -26.31 -9.60
CA ILE A 75 3.36 -24.95 -9.11
C ILE A 75 2.37 -24.95 -7.96
N TYR A 76 1.26 -25.70 -8.09
CA TYR A 76 0.28 -25.87 -7.02
C TYR A 76 0.95 -26.49 -5.79
N MET A 77 1.68 -27.59 -5.97
CA MET A 77 2.35 -28.32 -4.89
C MET A 77 3.43 -27.49 -4.20
N THR A 78 4.21 -26.72 -4.97
CA THR A 78 5.22 -25.80 -4.42
C THR A 78 4.57 -24.70 -3.57
N THR A 79 3.48 -24.11 -4.08
CA THR A 79 2.76 -23.05 -3.35
C THR A 79 2.13 -23.58 -2.07
N LYS A 80 1.54 -24.79 -2.13
CA LYS A 80 0.99 -25.51 -0.98
C LYS A 80 2.08 -25.83 0.05
N GLY A 81 3.26 -26.31 -0.37
CA GLY A 81 4.36 -26.67 0.53
C GLY A 81 5.02 -25.49 1.26
N HIS A 82 4.71 -24.24 0.88
CA HIS A 82 5.06 -23.05 1.65
C HIS A 82 4.07 -22.73 2.77
N MET A 83 2.92 -23.41 2.81
CA MET A 83 1.96 -23.30 3.91
C MET A 83 2.39 -24.21 5.07
N PRO A 84 2.00 -23.91 6.32
CA PRO A 84 2.17 -24.84 7.42
C PRO A 84 1.43 -26.16 7.16
N HIS A 85 2.01 -27.31 7.55
CA HIS A 85 1.43 -28.64 7.29
C HIS A 85 -0.06 -28.80 7.71
N TRP A 86 -0.49 -28.17 8.81
CA TRP A 86 -1.89 -28.25 9.23
C TRP A 86 -2.83 -27.43 8.32
N GLN A 87 -2.33 -26.36 7.70
CA GLN A 87 -3.06 -25.57 6.70
C GLN A 87 -3.14 -26.33 5.37
N GLU A 88 -2.07 -27.02 4.97
CA GLU A 88 -2.11 -27.92 3.82
C GLU A 88 -3.26 -28.90 3.92
N HIS A 89 -3.47 -29.49 5.11
CA HIS A 89 -4.59 -30.39 5.37
C HIS A 89 -5.97 -29.72 5.31
N ILE A 90 -6.08 -28.46 5.76
CA ILE A 90 -7.33 -27.68 5.63
C ILE A 90 -7.59 -27.37 4.15
N LEU A 91 -6.57 -26.95 3.41
CA LEU A 91 -6.66 -26.68 1.98
C LEU A 91 -7.07 -27.95 1.22
N ASP A 92 -6.47 -29.10 1.50
CA ASP A 92 -6.83 -30.36 0.86
C ASP A 92 -8.29 -30.73 1.11
N LYS A 93 -8.73 -30.69 2.37
CA LYS A 93 -10.14 -30.93 2.71
C LYS A 93 -11.09 -29.95 2.04
N PHE A 94 -10.68 -28.68 1.90
CA PHE A 94 -11.45 -27.68 1.18
C PHE A 94 -11.46 -27.96 -0.33
N VAL A 95 -10.33 -28.31 -0.93
CA VAL A 95 -10.30 -28.63 -2.36
C VAL A 95 -11.15 -29.88 -2.63
N ASP A 96 -11.01 -30.94 -1.81
CA ASP A 96 -11.72 -32.22 -1.96
C ASP A 96 -13.22 -32.18 -1.59
N GLY A 97 -13.81 -31.02 -1.31
CA GLY A 97 -15.25 -30.93 -0.97
C GLY A 97 -15.60 -31.37 0.46
N SER A 98 -14.62 -31.77 1.28
CA SER A 98 -14.85 -32.39 2.60
C SER A 98 -15.23 -31.41 3.71
N ILE A 99 -14.89 -30.12 3.56
CA ILE A 99 -15.28 -29.03 4.48
C ILE A 99 -15.66 -27.78 3.68
N THR A 100 -16.61 -26.99 4.16
CA THR A 100 -17.00 -25.66 3.66
C THR A 100 -15.93 -24.59 3.89
N ALA A 101 -16.01 -23.44 3.22
CA ALA A 101 -15.13 -22.30 3.55
C ALA A 101 -15.37 -21.79 4.98
N GLY A 102 -16.60 -21.91 5.48
CA GLY A 102 -16.95 -21.62 6.87
C GLY A 102 -16.17 -22.50 7.84
N GLU A 103 -16.22 -23.81 7.65
CA GLU A 103 -15.48 -24.77 8.46
C GLU A 103 -13.96 -24.58 8.34
N ALA A 104 -13.45 -24.33 7.13
CA ALA A 104 -12.04 -24.03 6.91
C ALA A 104 -11.62 -22.76 7.69
N GLY A 105 -12.36 -21.66 7.53
CA GLY A 105 -12.12 -20.41 8.25
C GLY A 105 -12.13 -20.59 9.77
N GLU A 106 -13.06 -21.36 10.30
CA GLU A 106 -13.14 -21.69 11.73
C GLU A 106 -11.97 -22.56 12.20
N LEU A 107 -11.56 -23.56 11.43
CA LEU A 107 -10.39 -24.39 11.74
C LEU A 107 -9.09 -23.55 11.75
N VAL A 108 -8.96 -22.62 10.80
CA VAL A 108 -7.87 -21.64 10.77
C VAL A 108 -7.91 -20.75 12.01
N ALA A 109 -9.08 -20.22 12.36
CA ALA A 109 -9.24 -19.33 13.51
C ALA A 109 -8.92 -20.02 14.84
N LYS A 110 -9.35 -21.28 15.01
CA LYS A 110 -9.04 -22.11 16.18
C LYS A 110 -7.56 -22.49 16.27
N GLY A 111 -6.81 -22.37 15.16
CA GLY A 111 -5.38 -22.60 15.11
C GLY A 111 -5.01 -23.97 15.64
N LEU A 112 -5.55 -25.04 15.02
CA LEU A 112 -5.35 -26.43 15.41
C LEU A 112 -3.96 -26.64 16.03
N LYS A 113 -3.90 -26.75 17.37
CA LYS A 113 -2.79 -27.43 18.03
C LYS A 113 -2.85 -28.84 17.47
N SER A 114 -1.98 -29.17 16.52
CA SER A 114 -1.92 -30.53 16.02
C SER A 114 -1.77 -31.44 17.25
N SER A 115 -2.73 -32.33 17.41
CA SER A 115 -2.65 -33.44 18.33
C SER A 115 -1.35 -34.17 18.03
N SER A 116 -0.37 -34.05 18.91
CA SER A 116 0.71 -35.02 18.94
C SER A 116 0.04 -36.38 19.09
N THR A 117 0.33 -37.26 18.14
CA THR A 117 0.12 -38.70 18.27
C THR A 117 0.48 -39.13 19.69
N LYS A 118 -0.49 -39.72 20.39
CA LYS A 118 -0.29 -40.40 21.66
C LYS A 118 0.83 -41.42 21.50
N THR A 119 2.03 -41.09 21.99
CA THR A 119 2.95 -42.07 22.53
C THR A 119 2.85 -42.01 24.04
N THR A 120 2.22 -43.05 24.57
CA THR A 120 2.16 -43.40 25.99
C THR A 120 3.57 -43.44 26.60
N GLY A 121 3.77 -42.75 27.73
CA GLY A 121 4.99 -42.85 28.51
C GLY A 121 5.03 -41.85 29.67
N ALA A 122 4.64 -42.33 30.86
CA ALA A 122 4.58 -41.66 32.15
C ALA A 122 5.82 -40.81 32.52
N ASN A 123 5.60 -39.59 33.05
CA ASN A 123 5.70 -39.29 34.49
C ASN A 123 5.60 -37.77 34.71
N GLU A 124 4.59 -37.37 35.47
CA GLU A 124 4.46 -36.04 36.06
C GLU A 124 5.47 -35.87 37.19
N SER A 125 6.16 -34.73 37.23
CA SER A 125 6.52 -34.12 38.51
C SER A 125 6.47 -32.59 38.39
N SER A 126 5.56 -32.05 39.19
CA SER A 126 5.29 -30.65 39.50
C SER A 126 6.52 -29.91 40.02
N LYS A 127 6.79 -28.70 39.50
CA LYS A 127 7.36 -27.61 40.32
C LYS A 127 6.82 -26.25 39.89
N GLU A 128 6.32 -25.56 40.91
CA GLU A 128 5.69 -24.25 40.95
C GLU A 128 6.62 -23.11 40.50
N GLU A 129 6.02 -22.07 39.92
CA GLU A 129 6.63 -20.74 39.76
C GLU A 129 6.72 -20.02 41.11
N PRO A 130 7.82 -19.31 41.43
CA PRO A 130 7.84 -18.39 42.55
C PRO A 130 7.49 -16.95 42.13
N PRO A 131 7.02 -16.09 43.07
CA PRO A 131 6.40 -14.81 42.77
C PRO A 131 7.40 -13.68 42.53
N LEU A 132 6.94 -12.65 41.82
CA LEU A 132 7.60 -11.37 41.60
C LEU A 132 7.77 -10.58 42.91
N GLU A 133 9.02 -10.19 43.21
CA GLU A 133 9.34 -9.21 44.26
C GLU A 133 10.04 -7.98 43.65
N ASN A 134 9.62 -6.80 44.12
CA ASN A 134 10.14 -5.48 43.77
C ASN A 134 11.45 -5.18 44.54
N SER A 135 12.44 -4.54 43.90
CA SER A 135 13.23 -3.48 44.55
C SER A 135 14.03 -2.64 43.55
N GLU A 136 14.09 -1.34 43.83
CA GLU A 136 14.73 -0.25 43.09
C GLU A 136 16.27 -0.20 43.15
N THR A 137 16.82 0.60 42.22
CA THR A 137 18.12 1.32 42.20
C THR A 137 19.42 0.58 41.82
N GLY A 138 20.14 1.18 40.86
CA GLY A 138 21.60 1.09 40.76
C GLY A 138 22.16 0.34 39.54
N ALA A 139 22.69 1.11 38.58
CA ALA A 139 23.53 0.71 37.44
C ALA A 139 22.88 -0.17 36.33
N LEU A 140 22.81 0.41 35.12
CA LEU A 140 22.50 -0.31 33.88
C LEU A 140 23.52 -1.44 33.67
N PRO A 141 23.12 -2.72 33.62
CA PRO A 141 24.05 -3.78 33.30
C PRO A 141 24.39 -3.72 31.81
N LEU A 142 25.64 -3.39 31.51
CA LEU A 142 26.29 -3.73 30.25
C LEU A 142 26.43 -5.25 30.18
N ARG A 143 25.48 -5.97 29.55
CA ARG A 143 25.68 -7.38 29.18
C ARG A 143 24.87 -7.83 27.96
N LYS A 144 25.66 -8.20 26.94
CA LYS A 144 25.58 -9.40 26.07
C LYS A 144 24.38 -9.58 25.13
N PHE A 145 24.72 -9.44 23.84
CA PHE A 145 24.10 -9.99 22.64
C PHE A 145 22.70 -9.47 22.28
N ILE A 146 22.64 -8.69 21.19
CA ILE A 146 21.47 -8.69 20.31
C ILE A 146 21.23 -10.15 19.92
N LYS A 147 20.00 -10.66 20.12
CA LYS A 147 19.61 -11.96 19.55
C LYS A 147 19.66 -11.88 18.03
N GLY A 148 20.78 -12.30 17.46
CA GLY A 148 20.94 -12.55 16.03
C GLY A 148 21.12 -11.30 15.17
N HIS A 149 22.10 -11.36 14.29
CA HIS A 149 22.13 -10.59 13.05
C HIS A 149 22.42 -11.58 11.93
N VAL A 150 21.95 -11.29 10.72
CA VAL A 150 22.33 -12.06 9.53
C VAL A 150 23.30 -11.22 8.73
N SER A 151 24.53 -11.73 8.57
CA SER A 151 25.57 -11.03 7.81
C SER A 151 25.41 -11.28 6.31
N ASN A 152 25.58 -10.24 5.49
CA ASN A 152 25.56 -10.33 4.03
C ASN A 152 24.30 -10.98 3.43
N PHE A 153 23.14 -10.81 4.07
CA PHE A 153 21.89 -11.32 3.53
C PHE A 153 21.37 -10.38 2.44
N PRO A 154 21.12 -10.85 1.21
CA PRO A 154 20.58 -10.00 0.15
C PRO A 154 19.22 -9.43 0.54
N PHE A 155 19.07 -8.11 0.39
CA PHE A 155 17.80 -7.43 0.50
C PHE A 155 17.16 -7.31 -0.89
N GLU A 156 15.88 -7.65 -0.97
CA GLU A 156 15.01 -7.37 -2.11
C GLU A 156 13.69 -6.83 -1.56
N ASN A 157 13.18 -5.75 -2.16
CA ASN A 157 11.85 -5.26 -1.83
C ASN A 157 10.76 -6.14 -2.44
N TRP A 158 9.53 -6.03 -1.94
CA TRP A 158 8.40 -6.86 -2.36
C TRP A 158 8.16 -6.81 -3.88
N GLY A 159 8.24 -5.62 -4.49
CA GLY A 159 8.07 -5.40 -5.93
C GLY A 159 9.32 -5.66 -6.80
N ARG A 160 10.44 -6.09 -6.19
CA ARG A 160 11.71 -6.43 -6.84
C ARG A 160 12.36 -5.32 -7.67
N THR A 161 12.08 -4.06 -7.35
CA THR A 161 12.72 -2.86 -7.94
C THR A 161 13.99 -2.43 -7.24
N VAL A 162 14.18 -2.83 -5.98
CA VAL A 162 15.29 -2.41 -5.13
C VAL A 162 16.02 -3.63 -4.62
N LYS A 163 17.30 -3.73 -4.94
CA LYS A 163 18.19 -4.82 -4.50
C LYS A 163 19.50 -4.24 -3.97
N HIS A 164 19.93 -4.70 -2.82
CA HIS A 164 21.25 -4.41 -2.27
C HIS A 164 21.60 -5.48 -1.23
N THR A 165 22.82 -5.47 -0.71
CA THR A 165 23.27 -6.40 0.33
C THR A 165 23.82 -5.58 1.49
N PRO A 166 23.11 -5.45 2.63
CA PRO A 166 23.69 -4.89 3.84
C PRO A 166 24.82 -5.77 4.37
N ALA A 167 25.78 -5.17 5.06
CA ALA A 167 26.82 -5.91 5.78
C ALA A 167 26.20 -6.77 6.89
N ALA A 168 25.19 -6.24 7.59
CA ALA A 168 24.40 -6.97 8.57
C ALA A 168 22.94 -6.48 8.62
N THR A 169 22.01 -7.42 8.81
CA THR A 169 20.60 -7.14 9.13
C THR A 169 20.33 -7.54 10.59
N TYR A 170 19.78 -6.60 11.36
CA TYR A 170 19.40 -6.77 12.77
C TYR A 170 17.87 -6.80 12.94
N TYR A 171 17.40 -7.54 13.95
CA TYR A 171 15.97 -7.71 14.27
C TYR A 171 15.70 -7.32 15.73
N PRO A 172 15.76 -6.02 16.08
CA PRO A 172 15.60 -5.60 17.47
C PRO A 172 14.18 -5.84 17.98
N GLU A 173 14.06 -6.23 19.24
CA GLU A 173 12.77 -6.44 19.92
C GLU A 173 12.37 -5.25 20.80
N ASN A 174 13.29 -4.31 21.04
CA ASN A 174 13.07 -3.18 21.94
C ASN A 174 13.88 -1.94 21.55
N VAL A 175 13.51 -0.80 22.13
CA VAL A 175 14.16 0.49 21.84
C VAL A 175 15.63 0.49 22.27
N ALA A 176 15.97 -0.17 23.38
CA ALA A 176 17.36 -0.23 23.87
C ALA A 176 18.30 -0.97 22.90
N GLU A 177 17.81 -2.02 22.24
CA GLU A 177 18.53 -2.72 21.16
C GLU A 177 18.72 -1.81 19.96
N VAL A 178 17.69 -1.05 19.54
CA VAL A 178 17.82 -0.05 18.46
C VAL A 178 18.90 0.98 18.79
N GLN A 179 18.91 1.53 20.01
CA GLN A 179 19.94 2.47 20.45
C GLN A 179 21.33 1.85 20.40
N THR A 180 21.47 0.59 20.84
CA THR A 180 22.75 -0.14 20.81
C THR A 180 23.24 -0.35 19.38
N ILE A 181 22.35 -0.76 18.47
CA ILE A 181 22.64 -0.95 17.04
C ILE A 181 23.12 0.35 16.40
N VAL A 182 22.42 1.46 16.65
CA VAL A 182 22.80 2.78 16.09
C VAL A 182 24.16 3.26 16.61
N ARG A 183 24.44 3.08 17.91
CA ARG A 183 25.75 3.42 18.49
C ARG A 183 26.87 2.57 17.90
N ASP A 184 26.64 1.28 17.69
CA ASP A 184 27.60 0.40 17.02
C ASP A 184 27.85 0.83 15.57
N ALA A 185 26.79 1.11 14.81
CA ALA A 185 26.92 1.61 13.44
C ALA A 185 27.73 2.92 13.39
N LEU A 186 27.47 3.86 14.30
CA LEU A 186 28.21 5.11 14.41
C LEU A 186 29.70 4.86 14.69
N LYS A 187 30.02 4.01 15.68
CA LYS A 187 31.40 3.66 16.05
C LYS A 187 32.16 3.03 14.88
N ASN A 188 31.47 2.29 14.03
CA ASN A 188 32.05 1.59 12.87
C ASN A 188 31.87 2.34 11.54
N ASN A 189 31.42 3.61 11.57
CA ASN A 189 31.23 4.44 10.38
C ASN A 189 30.30 3.81 9.33
N ARG A 190 29.20 3.18 9.78
CA ARG A 190 28.20 2.52 8.93
C ARG A 190 26.92 3.33 8.86
N GLY A 191 26.27 3.33 7.70
CA GLY A 191 24.88 3.78 7.56
C GLY A 191 23.89 2.80 8.19
N VAL A 192 22.70 3.31 8.50
CA VAL A 192 21.59 2.60 9.11
C VAL A 192 20.32 2.97 8.34
N ARG A 193 19.58 1.97 7.89
CA ARG A 193 18.23 2.13 7.36
C ARG A 193 17.31 1.10 7.96
N VAL A 194 16.01 1.30 7.77
CA VAL A 194 14.96 0.48 8.40
C VAL A 194 14.07 -0.14 7.34
N SER A 195 13.63 -1.37 7.56
CA SER A 195 12.60 -2.03 6.75
C SER A 195 11.51 -2.65 7.62
N GLY A 196 10.27 -2.61 7.11
CA GLY A 196 9.15 -3.43 7.56
C GLY A 196 8.85 -4.52 6.53
N PHE A 197 7.63 -4.55 6.00
CA PHE A 197 7.22 -5.49 4.93
C PHE A 197 7.87 -5.25 3.56
N ARG A 198 8.82 -4.32 3.45
CA ARG A 198 9.60 -4.03 2.23
C ARG A 198 8.74 -3.65 1.01
N HIS A 199 7.61 -2.98 1.23
CA HIS A 199 6.58 -2.79 0.20
C HIS A 199 6.67 -1.46 -0.58
N SER A 200 7.73 -0.70 -0.40
CA SER A 200 7.98 0.50 -1.22
C SER A 200 8.75 0.11 -2.49
N TRP A 201 8.35 0.62 -3.65
CA TRP A 201 9.09 0.48 -4.91
C TRP A 201 10.20 1.51 -5.06
N ALA A 202 10.04 2.67 -4.40
CA ALA A 202 11.06 3.70 -4.34
C ALA A 202 12.29 3.22 -3.54
N PRO A 203 13.52 3.63 -3.94
CA PRO A 203 14.76 3.17 -3.32
C PRO A 203 15.02 3.88 -1.98
N VAL A 204 14.23 3.59 -0.95
CA VAL A 204 14.34 4.17 0.40
C VAL A 204 15.03 3.26 1.42
N PHE A 205 15.33 1.99 1.08
CA PHE A 205 15.74 0.99 2.08
C PHE A 205 17.22 0.95 2.45
N GLY A 206 18.13 1.37 1.58
CA GLY A 206 19.56 1.17 1.78
C GLY A 206 20.38 1.86 0.69
N ARG A 207 21.70 1.93 0.89
CA ARG A 207 22.65 2.32 -0.16
C ARG A 207 22.90 1.17 -1.13
N ASN A 208 23.29 1.51 -2.35
CA ASN A 208 23.67 0.53 -3.36
C ASN A 208 24.93 -0.24 -2.94
N ASN A 209 25.10 -1.44 -3.51
CA ASN A 209 26.34 -2.20 -3.32
C ASN A 209 27.53 -1.42 -3.88
N LYS A 210 28.64 -1.45 -3.13
CA LYS A 210 29.90 -0.87 -3.61
C LYS A 210 30.47 -1.75 -4.72
N LEU A 211 30.93 -1.13 -5.81
CA LEU A 211 31.51 -1.86 -6.94
C LEU A 211 32.67 -2.75 -6.46
N GLY A 212 32.65 -4.03 -6.85
CA GLY A 212 33.66 -5.01 -6.45
C GLY A 212 33.59 -5.48 -4.99
N GLN A 213 32.60 -5.04 -4.21
CA GLN A 213 32.39 -5.47 -2.83
C GLN A 213 31.18 -6.41 -2.71
N LYS A 214 31.22 -7.29 -1.72
CA LYS A 214 30.13 -8.25 -1.44
C LYS A 214 28.86 -7.57 -0.92
N ASN A 215 29.00 -6.41 -0.28
CA ASN A 215 27.93 -5.67 0.40
C ASN A 215 28.17 -4.16 0.29
N ASN A 216 27.20 -3.37 0.74
CA ASN A 216 27.29 -1.89 0.77
C ASN A 216 28.08 -1.35 1.99
N GLY A 217 28.42 -2.19 2.97
CA GLY A 217 29.12 -1.82 4.21
C GLY A 217 28.23 -1.25 5.31
N ASP A 218 26.95 -1.02 5.02
CA ASP A 218 25.96 -0.46 5.94
C ASP A 218 25.17 -1.55 6.66
N ILE A 219 24.33 -1.16 7.61
CA ILE A 219 23.43 -2.07 8.31
C ILE A 219 21.96 -1.79 7.99
N LEU A 220 21.15 -2.84 8.05
CA LEU A 220 19.71 -2.77 7.97
C LEU A 220 19.11 -3.16 9.33
N ILE A 221 18.17 -2.36 9.83
CA ILE A 221 17.27 -2.77 10.91
C ILE A 221 15.98 -3.26 10.26
N SER A 222 15.66 -4.54 10.42
CA SER A 222 14.38 -5.09 9.99
C SER A 222 13.45 -5.20 11.20
N THR A 223 12.29 -4.56 11.12
CA THR A 223 11.24 -4.61 12.15
C THR A 223 10.41 -5.89 12.09
N LEU A 224 10.63 -6.70 11.06
CA LEU A 224 9.99 -7.99 10.81
C LEU A 224 11.04 -9.00 10.36
N THR A 225 10.80 -10.28 10.60
CA THR A 225 11.72 -11.35 10.18
C THR A 225 11.60 -11.61 8.68
N GLU A 226 12.56 -12.34 8.10
CA GLU A 226 12.46 -12.79 6.70
C GLU A 226 11.24 -13.69 6.47
N LEU A 227 10.83 -14.46 7.48
CA LEU A 227 9.62 -15.29 7.41
C LEU A 227 8.37 -14.43 7.25
N ASP A 228 8.30 -13.31 7.98
CA ASP A 228 7.15 -12.40 7.92
C ASP A 228 7.11 -11.61 6.61
N ALA A 229 8.25 -11.04 6.21
CA ALA A 229 8.33 -10.06 5.13
C ALA A 229 8.70 -10.64 3.74
N GLY A 230 9.30 -11.84 3.69
CA GLY A 230 9.91 -12.40 2.48
C GLY A 230 9.21 -13.63 1.89
N VAL A 231 8.32 -14.29 2.63
CA VAL A 231 7.70 -15.56 2.21
C VAL A 231 6.30 -15.34 1.66
N LEU A 232 6.00 -15.96 0.50
CA LEU A 232 4.67 -16.06 -0.07
C LEU A 232 4.27 -17.55 -0.24
N PRO A 233 3.00 -17.93 0.01
CA PRO A 233 1.91 -17.05 0.43
C PRO A 233 2.07 -16.59 1.88
N ASN A 234 1.85 -15.31 2.15
CA ASN A 234 1.82 -14.79 3.51
C ASN A 234 0.40 -14.96 4.08
N LEU A 235 0.36 -15.47 5.31
CA LEU A 235 -0.85 -15.91 5.99
C LEU A 235 -1.27 -14.97 7.13
N THR A 236 -0.61 -13.82 7.30
CA THR A 236 -0.87 -12.87 8.41
C THR A 236 -2.32 -12.38 8.40
N ALA A 237 -2.96 -12.27 7.24
CA ALA A 237 -4.35 -11.83 7.11
C ALA A 237 -5.39 -12.88 7.53
N LEU A 238 -5.01 -14.16 7.66
CA LEU A 238 -5.93 -15.22 8.08
C LEU A 238 -6.41 -14.99 9.53
N PRO A 239 -7.60 -15.49 9.91
CA PRO A 239 -8.24 -15.21 11.20
C PRO A 239 -7.56 -15.88 12.42
N SER A 240 -6.25 -16.08 12.39
CA SER A 240 -5.45 -16.68 13.46
C SER A 240 -4.40 -15.70 13.98
N SER A 241 -4.10 -15.74 15.28
CA SER A 241 -2.95 -15.02 15.85
C SER A 241 -1.62 -15.72 15.58
N LEU A 242 -1.63 -16.98 15.13
CA LEU A 242 -0.42 -17.78 14.88
C LEU A 242 0.52 -17.19 13.81
N PHE A 243 -0.01 -16.36 12.92
CA PHE A 243 0.71 -15.77 11.79
C PHE A 243 1.00 -14.28 11.98
N GLN A 244 0.71 -13.74 13.16
CA GLN A 244 1.10 -12.38 13.48
C GLN A 244 2.59 -12.35 13.83
N PRO A 245 3.29 -11.27 13.47
CA PRO A 245 4.64 -11.06 13.94
C PRO A 245 4.72 -11.19 15.46
N LYS A 246 5.82 -11.75 15.96
CA LYS A 246 6.08 -11.91 17.39
C LYS A 246 5.86 -10.58 18.12
N ALA A 247 5.22 -10.62 19.29
CA ALA A 247 5.07 -9.44 20.14
C ALA A 247 6.44 -8.93 20.63
N THR A 248 6.67 -7.64 20.48
CA THR A 248 7.88 -6.91 20.85
C THR A 248 7.48 -5.53 21.41
N GLU A 249 8.43 -4.76 21.95
CA GLU A 249 8.13 -3.38 22.32
C GLU A 249 7.76 -2.56 21.06
N LEU A 250 8.45 -2.83 19.93
CA LEU A 250 8.33 -2.09 18.69
C LEU A 250 7.02 -2.32 17.93
N ASN A 251 6.20 -3.31 18.31
CA ASN A 251 4.82 -3.47 17.84
C ASN A 251 3.78 -3.35 18.96
N SER A 252 4.14 -2.69 20.07
CA SER A 252 3.19 -2.43 21.16
C SER A 252 2.18 -1.35 20.78
N ILE A 253 0.94 -1.52 21.24
CA ILE A 253 -0.15 -0.55 21.07
C ILE A 253 -0.69 -0.19 22.45
N LYS A 254 -0.72 1.10 22.79
CA LYS A 254 -1.13 1.59 24.11
C LYS A 254 -1.96 2.86 24.00
N ILE A 255 -3.04 2.96 24.77
CA ILE A 255 -3.72 4.23 25.00
C ILE A 255 -2.83 5.08 25.92
N VAL A 256 -2.68 6.36 25.60
CA VAL A 256 -1.88 7.31 26.39
C VAL A 256 -2.69 8.55 26.71
N GLU A 257 -2.35 9.20 27.83
CA GLU A 257 -3.02 10.42 28.28
C GLU A 257 -2.64 11.62 27.42
N ALA A 258 -3.50 12.66 27.42
CA ALA A 258 -3.26 13.89 26.68
C ALA A 258 -1.92 14.57 27.05
N SER A 259 -1.49 14.45 28.31
CA SER A 259 -0.21 14.97 28.79
C SER A 259 1.01 14.32 28.12
N TYR A 260 0.88 13.09 27.61
CA TYR A 260 1.95 12.38 26.91
C TYR A 260 2.31 13.05 25.58
N VAL A 261 1.30 13.52 24.84
CA VAL A 261 1.48 14.26 23.57
C VAL A 261 1.44 15.77 23.73
N LYS A 262 1.38 16.29 24.97
CA LYS A 262 1.15 17.71 25.28
C LYS A 262 -0.09 18.27 24.55
N GLY A 263 -1.10 17.42 24.41
CA GLY A 263 -2.35 17.72 23.73
C GLY A 263 -3.47 18.11 24.69
N ARG A 264 -4.65 18.37 24.11
CA ARG A 264 -5.89 18.59 24.87
C ARG A 264 -6.47 17.27 25.35
N VAL A 265 -7.22 17.30 26.44
CA VAL A 265 -8.04 16.15 26.86
C VAL A 265 -9.07 15.85 25.76
N LEU A 266 -9.09 14.62 25.27
CA LEU A 266 -10.03 14.16 24.26
C LEU A 266 -11.38 13.80 24.88
N ARG A 267 -12.46 13.94 24.10
CA ARG A 267 -13.85 13.65 24.49
C ARG A 267 -14.50 12.72 23.47
N ASP A 268 -15.75 12.34 23.73
CA ASP A 268 -16.60 11.59 22.80
C ASP A 268 -16.00 10.25 22.34
N GLY A 269 -15.25 9.58 23.23
CA GLY A 269 -14.64 8.29 22.98
C GLY A 269 -13.35 8.32 22.16
N LYS A 270 -12.89 9.50 21.71
CA LYS A 270 -11.58 9.65 21.05
C LYS A 270 -10.43 9.35 22.02
N LYS A 271 -9.33 8.80 21.52
CA LYS A 271 -8.16 8.45 22.34
C LYS A 271 -6.85 8.76 21.62
N TYR A 272 -5.82 9.12 22.39
CA TYR A 272 -4.46 9.09 21.88
C TYR A 272 -3.93 7.66 21.99
N VAL A 273 -3.44 7.12 20.88
CA VAL A 273 -2.94 5.74 20.81
C VAL A 273 -1.50 5.77 20.33
N ARG A 274 -0.59 5.35 21.21
CA ARG A 274 0.82 5.13 20.92
C ARG A 274 0.98 3.76 20.27
N VAL A 275 1.53 3.74 19.08
CA VAL A 275 1.69 2.57 18.21
C VAL A 275 3.17 2.41 17.87
N GLY A 276 3.74 1.25 18.15
CA GLY A 276 5.08 0.89 17.72
C GLY A 276 5.16 0.78 16.19
N THR A 277 6.25 1.23 15.58
CA THR A 277 6.37 1.31 14.11
C THR A 277 6.49 -0.04 13.41
N ALA A 278 6.74 -1.13 14.16
CA ALA A 278 6.69 -2.50 13.66
C ALA A 278 5.26 -3.08 13.65
N THR A 279 4.27 -2.39 14.23
CA THR A 279 2.87 -2.81 14.24
C THR A 279 2.35 -2.88 12.80
N THR A 280 1.80 -4.02 12.41
CA THR A 280 1.11 -4.18 11.13
C THR A 280 -0.30 -3.62 11.20
N ASN A 281 -0.88 -3.26 10.05
CA ASN A 281 -2.29 -2.89 9.98
C ASN A 281 -3.22 -3.99 10.53
N GLU A 282 -2.88 -5.26 10.37
CA GLU A 282 -3.65 -6.37 10.94
C GLU A 282 -3.63 -6.39 12.46
N GLN A 283 -2.46 -6.19 13.07
CA GLN A 283 -2.33 -6.09 14.53
C GLN A 283 -3.14 -4.91 15.05
N PHE A 284 -3.03 -3.75 14.41
CA PHE A 284 -3.77 -2.56 14.81
C PHE A 284 -5.28 -2.70 14.62
N ARG A 285 -5.74 -3.25 13.49
CA ARG A 285 -7.17 -3.54 13.24
C ARG A 285 -7.76 -4.42 14.35
N ARG A 286 -7.08 -5.52 14.67
CA ARG A 286 -7.52 -6.45 15.73
C ARG A 286 -7.57 -5.77 17.09
N TRP A 287 -6.53 -4.99 17.42
CA TRP A 287 -6.47 -4.25 18.67
C TRP A 287 -7.60 -3.22 18.78
N CYS A 288 -7.84 -2.43 17.72
CA CYS A 288 -8.93 -1.45 17.67
C CYS A 288 -10.29 -2.06 18.00
N ILE A 289 -10.57 -3.25 17.48
CA ILE A 289 -11.84 -3.96 17.68
C ILE A 289 -11.92 -4.63 19.06
N LYS A 290 -10.85 -5.33 19.48
CA LYS A 290 -10.88 -6.17 20.69
C LYS A 290 -10.62 -5.41 21.99
N GLU A 291 -9.82 -4.36 21.94
CA GLU A 291 -9.28 -3.70 23.14
C GLU A 291 -9.45 -2.17 23.08
N GLY A 292 -9.11 -1.56 21.94
CA GLY A 292 -9.04 -0.12 21.80
C GLY A 292 -10.40 0.58 21.80
N ASN A 293 -11.42 -0.03 21.19
CA ASN A 293 -12.71 0.58 20.88
C ASN A 293 -12.57 1.96 20.19
N VAL A 294 -11.67 2.03 19.21
CA VAL A 294 -11.32 3.22 18.43
C VAL A 294 -11.06 2.85 16.98
N THR A 295 -10.96 3.85 16.10
CA THR A 295 -10.60 3.67 14.69
C THR A 295 -9.77 4.85 14.17
N LEU A 296 -9.01 4.63 13.10
CA LEU A 296 -8.50 5.72 12.27
C LEU A 296 -9.58 6.13 11.27
N PRO A 297 -9.57 7.38 10.79
CA PRO A 297 -10.53 7.83 9.80
C PRO A 297 -10.29 7.20 8.41
N ALA A 298 -9.02 6.96 8.06
CA ALA A 298 -8.60 6.28 6.83
C ALA A 298 -7.32 5.47 7.10
N ASN A 299 -7.08 4.45 6.26
CA ASN A 299 -5.85 3.66 6.24
C ASN A 299 -5.63 3.08 4.84
N ILE A 300 -4.46 2.50 4.60
CA ILE A 300 -4.19 1.69 3.41
C ILE A 300 -4.90 0.33 3.51
N ILE A 301 -5.22 -0.27 2.37
CA ILE A 301 -6.01 -1.50 2.29
C ILE A 301 -5.23 -2.69 2.87
N GLU A 302 -3.92 -2.76 2.62
CA GLU A 302 -3.05 -3.87 2.96
C GLU A 302 -2.91 -4.06 4.47
N THR A 303 -3.27 -5.25 4.95
CA THR A 303 -3.18 -5.63 6.36
C THR A 303 -1.75 -5.90 6.83
N THR A 304 -0.81 -6.16 5.91
CA THR A 304 0.57 -6.54 6.27
C THR A 304 1.43 -5.33 6.57
N ILE A 305 1.28 -4.22 5.86
CA ILE A 305 2.17 -3.05 5.98
C ILE A 305 2.29 -2.55 7.42
N THR A 306 3.53 -2.22 7.82
CA THR A 306 3.80 -1.65 9.13
C THR A 306 3.56 -0.14 9.15
N PHE A 307 3.13 0.38 10.30
CA PHE A 307 2.93 1.82 10.49
C PHE A 307 4.19 2.64 10.19
N GLY A 308 5.38 2.13 10.50
CA GLY A 308 6.63 2.79 10.13
C GLY A 308 6.79 2.95 8.62
N GLY A 309 6.47 1.90 7.85
CA GLY A 309 6.57 1.91 6.40
C GLY A 309 5.57 2.84 5.73
N SER A 310 4.30 2.77 6.12
CA SER A 310 3.24 3.61 5.56
C SER A 310 3.42 5.09 5.92
N ASN A 311 3.79 5.39 7.16
CA ASN A 311 3.94 6.78 7.60
C ASN A 311 5.21 7.44 7.02
N ALA A 312 6.33 6.73 6.94
CA ALA A 312 7.58 7.30 6.44
C ALA A 312 7.49 7.76 4.98
N THR A 313 6.65 7.12 4.17
CA THR A 313 6.44 7.44 2.76
C THR A 313 5.12 8.16 2.48
N ILE A 314 4.45 8.67 3.53
CA ILE A 314 3.28 9.53 3.44
C ILE A 314 2.10 8.83 2.72
N CYS A 315 1.89 7.56 3.04
CA CYS A 315 0.77 6.80 2.47
C CYS A 315 -0.58 7.36 2.93
N HIS A 316 -1.63 7.02 2.18
CA HIS A 316 -2.99 7.50 2.42
C HIS A 316 -4.04 6.41 2.16
N GLY A 317 -5.24 6.63 2.70
CA GLY A 317 -6.45 5.90 2.30
C GLY A 317 -7.23 6.66 1.23
N ALA A 318 -8.55 6.52 1.23
CA ALA A 318 -9.46 7.27 0.36
C ALA A 318 -10.53 8.01 1.17
N GLY A 319 -11.21 8.96 0.54
CA GLY A 319 -12.24 9.85 1.07
C GLY A 319 -11.83 11.32 0.99
N ILE A 320 -12.64 12.18 0.36
CA ILE A 320 -12.32 13.60 0.09
C ILE A 320 -12.03 14.43 1.35
N ASN A 321 -12.50 13.97 2.51
CA ASN A 321 -12.30 14.62 3.82
C ASN A 321 -11.11 14.05 4.60
N HIS A 322 -10.39 13.07 4.04
CA HIS A 322 -9.32 12.37 4.73
C HIS A 322 -7.96 12.84 4.24
N PRO A 323 -7.08 13.31 5.14
CA PRO A 323 -5.71 13.64 4.79
C PRO A 323 -4.86 12.35 4.73
N THR A 324 -3.54 12.49 4.62
CA THR A 324 -2.62 11.34 4.64
C THR A 324 -2.52 10.73 6.04
N LEU A 325 -2.00 9.51 6.16
CA LEU A 325 -1.74 8.90 7.47
C LEU A 325 -0.80 9.74 8.32
N SER A 326 0.18 10.37 7.69
CA SER A 326 1.17 11.22 8.35
C SER A 326 0.55 12.45 9.00
N ASP A 327 -0.57 12.96 8.49
CA ASP A 327 -1.32 14.08 9.10
C ASP A 327 -2.02 13.70 10.42
N LEU A 328 -2.20 12.41 10.69
CA LEU A 328 -2.87 11.91 11.89
C LEU A 328 -1.93 11.78 13.11
N VAL A 329 -0.62 11.94 12.90
CA VAL A 329 0.40 11.83 13.94
C VAL A 329 0.38 13.04 14.87
N ARG A 330 0.44 12.78 16.18
CA ARG A 330 0.46 13.76 17.28
C ARG A 330 1.71 13.67 18.14
N GLY A 331 2.49 12.60 17.97
CA GLY A 331 3.80 12.45 18.59
C GLY A 331 4.64 11.39 17.90
N ILE A 332 5.95 11.55 17.97
CA ILE A 332 6.95 10.65 17.37
C ILE A 332 8.04 10.40 18.39
N GLU A 333 8.44 9.15 18.53
CA GLU A 333 9.62 8.74 19.28
C GLU A 333 10.62 8.05 18.35
N TYR A 334 11.88 8.47 18.42
CA TYR A 334 12.90 7.99 17.49
C TYR A 334 14.29 7.95 18.13
N VAL A 335 15.15 7.08 17.61
CA VAL A 335 16.56 7.02 17.96
C VAL A 335 17.35 7.87 16.97
N ASP A 336 18.03 8.91 17.48
CA ASP A 336 18.80 9.87 16.69
C ASP A 336 20.19 9.33 16.30
N VAL A 337 20.99 10.18 15.62
CA VAL A 337 22.32 9.82 15.09
C VAL A 337 23.36 9.49 16.17
N HIS A 338 23.09 9.85 17.43
CA HIS A 338 23.95 9.55 18.58
C HIS A 338 23.44 8.32 19.35
N GLY A 339 22.38 7.68 18.86
CA GLY A 339 21.74 6.55 19.52
C GLY A 339 20.91 6.95 20.74
N ASN A 340 20.47 8.21 20.83
CA ASN A 340 19.63 8.69 21.93
C ASN A 340 18.15 8.62 21.54
N LEU A 341 17.30 8.17 22.48
CA LEU A 341 15.86 8.24 22.30
C LEU A 341 15.41 9.70 22.44
N ARG A 342 14.69 10.19 21.42
CA ARG A 342 14.13 11.53 21.33
C ARG A 342 12.63 11.47 21.09
N SER A 343 11.95 12.57 21.36
CA SER A 343 10.52 12.70 21.07
C SER A 343 10.17 14.07 20.50
N LEU A 344 9.13 14.09 19.68
CA LEU A 344 8.41 15.28 19.22
C LEU A 344 6.93 15.08 19.54
N ASN A 345 6.22 16.14 19.90
CA ASN A 345 4.81 16.08 20.29
C ASN A 345 4.03 17.30 19.77
N MET A 346 2.83 17.55 20.27
CA MET A 346 1.96 18.63 19.75
C MET A 346 2.50 20.04 20.04
N GLU A 347 3.43 20.25 20.98
CA GLU A 347 4.15 21.53 21.14
C GLU A 347 5.15 21.78 19.99
N ASP A 348 5.53 20.73 19.27
CA ASP A 348 6.41 20.74 18.11
C ASP A 348 5.63 20.60 16.79
N ASP A 349 4.39 21.09 16.72
CA ASP A 349 3.46 20.92 15.60
C ASP A 349 4.09 21.15 14.22
N LYS A 350 4.89 22.21 14.05
CA LYS A 350 5.59 22.53 12.82
C LYS A 350 6.69 21.53 12.49
N LEU A 351 7.37 20.98 13.49
CA LEU A 351 8.43 20.00 13.29
C LEU A 351 7.83 18.63 12.96
N LEU A 352 6.67 18.29 13.53
CA LEU A 352 5.93 17.07 13.19
C LEU A 352 5.59 16.99 11.70
N LYS A 353 5.32 18.12 11.04
CA LYS A 353 5.05 18.18 9.58
C LYS A 353 6.19 17.65 8.72
N ALA A 354 7.44 17.72 9.20
CA ALA A 354 8.60 17.11 8.53
C ALA A 354 8.94 15.73 9.11
N ALA A 355 8.80 15.55 10.42
CA ALA A 355 9.17 14.31 11.10
C ALA A 355 8.27 13.12 10.74
N SER A 356 6.97 13.36 10.53
CA SER A 356 5.99 12.31 10.23
C SER A 356 6.25 11.69 8.85
N GLY A 357 6.44 12.52 7.82
CA GLY A 357 6.79 12.09 6.46
C GLY A 357 8.29 12.16 6.17
N CYS A 358 9.13 11.56 7.01
CA CYS A 358 10.58 11.78 6.96
C CYS A 358 11.37 10.82 6.06
N PHE A 359 10.72 9.87 5.39
CA PHE A 359 11.39 8.85 4.57
C PHE A 359 12.46 8.07 5.32
N GLY A 360 12.35 7.93 6.65
CA GLY A 360 13.35 7.32 7.53
C GLY A 360 14.62 8.16 7.76
N LEU A 361 14.69 9.40 7.25
CA LEU A 361 15.87 10.26 7.35
C LEU A 361 16.09 10.81 8.77
N LEU A 362 15.01 10.98 9.55
CA LEU A 362 15.06 11.52 10.92
C LEU A 362 15.90 10.66 11.89
N GLY A 363 15.96 9.37 11.62
CA GLY A 363 16.50 8.35 12.50
C GLY A 363 15.59 7.12 12.54
N VAL A 364 15.83 6.23 13.49
CA VAL A 364 15.01 5.03 13.64
C VAL A 364 13.78 5.38 14.47
N VAL A 365 12.66 5.67 13.80
CA VAL A 365 11.38 5.92 14.47
C VAL A 365 10.88 4.62 15.08
N THR A 366 10.70 4.60 16.41
CA THR A 366 10.29 3.40 17.14
C THR A 366 8.80 3.38 17.43
N HIS A 367 8.20 4.55 17.67
CA HIS A 367 6.78 4.68 17.95
C HIS A 367 6.21 6.00 17.41
N MET A 368 4.90 5.98 17.13
CA MET A 368 4.12 7.14 16.75
C MET A 368 2.84 7.18 17.59
N THR A 369 2.33 8.36 17.89
CA THR A 369 1.05 8.51 18.61
C THR A 369 0.02 9.14 17.69
N PHE A 370 -1.14 8.49 17.55
CA PHE A 370 -2.26 8.94 16.72
C PHE A 370 -3.40 9.47 17.58
N GLU A 371 -4.12 10.49 17.11
CA GLU A 371 -5.47 10.79 17.61
C GLU A 371 -6.45 9.86 16.88
N CYS A 372 -6.96 8.84 17.58
CA CYS A 372 -7.94 7.90 17.02
C CYS A 372 -9.36 8.34 17.39
N ASP A 373 -10.27 8.21 16.43
CA ASP A 373 -11.68 8.48 16.63
C ASP A 373 -12.33 7.35 17.44
N ALA A 374 -13.46 7.67 18.09
CA ALA A 374 -14.30 6.63 18.67
C ALA A 374 -14.72 5.62 17.60
N MET A 375 -14.88 4.36 17.99
CA MET A 375 -15.32 3.31 17.08
C MET A 375 -16.60 3.71 16.33
N SER A 376 -16.62 3.45 15.03
CA SER A 376 -17.74 3.74 14.15
C SER A 376 -17.97 2.58 13.19
N THR A 377 -19.06 2.66 12.43
CA THR A 377 -19.51 1.63 11.50
C THR A 377 -19.44 2.17 10.08
N ALA A 378 -18.91 1.37 9.15
CA ALA A 378 -19.04 1.60 7.73
C ALA A 378 -20.31 0.92 7.20
N VAL A 379 -21.03 1.61 6.30
CA VAL A 379 -22.22 1.12 5.61
C VAL A 379 -21.86 0.95 4.14
N MET A 380 -21.35 -0.23 3.81
CA MET A 380 -20.73 -0.52 2.52
C MET A 380 -21.71 -1.13 1.54
N TYR A 381 -21.61 -0.71 0.28
CA TYR A 381 -22.37 -1.26 -0.82
C TYR A 381 -21.46 -1.43 -2.05
N PRO A 382 -20.54 -2.41 -2.03
CA PRO A 382 -19.64 -2.67 -3.16
C PRO A 382 -20.45 -3.12 -4.37
N VAL A 383 -20.20 -2.54 -5.54
CA VAL A 383 -20.96 -2.83 -6.77
C VAL A 383 -20.04 -2.99 -7.97
N LYS A 384 -20.49 -3.74 -9.00
CA LYS A 384 -19.80 -3.79 -10.30
C LYS A 384 -20.63 -3.03 -11.33
N LEU A 385 -20.15 -1.86 -11.74
CA LEU A 385 -20.84 -0.99 -12.70
C LEU A 385 -20.17 -1.10 -14.06
N ASP A 386 -20.93 -0.92 -15.15
CA ASP A 386 -20.34 -0.76 -16.48
C ASP A 386 -19.28 0.36 -16.46
N VAL A 387 -18.16 0.19 -17.17
CA VAL A 387 -17.04 1.17 -17.13
C VAL A 387 -17.50 2.59 -17.41
N ILE A 388 -18.36 2.76 -18.42
CA ILE A 388 -18.92 4.06 -18.82
C ILE A 388 -19.86 4.70 -17.79
N ASP A 389 -20.37 3.92 -16.83
CA ASP A 389 -21.25 4.42 -15.77
C ASP A 389 -20.50 4.62 -14.44
N ALA A 390 -19.44 3.86 -14.21
CA ALA A 390 -18.62 3.95 -13.00
C ALA A 390 -17.84 5.27 -12.94
N ILE A 391 -17.13 5.59 -14.03
CA ILE A 391 -16.43 6.84 -14.26
C ILE A 391 -16.71 7.25 -15.72
N PRO A 392 -17.68 8.15 -15.96
CA PRO A 392 -18.08 8.50 -17.32
C PRO A 392 -16.95 9.13 -18.14
N PRO A 393 -16.94 8.95 -19.48
CA PRO A 393 -16.00 9.63 -20.37
C PRO A 393 -15.98 11.15 -20.15
N PRO A 394 -14.81 11.82 -20.29
CA PRO A 394 -14.75 13.27 -20.20
C PRO A 394 -15.58 13.92 -21.33
N PRO A 395 -16.08 15.15 -21.15
CA PRO A 395 -17.04 15.76 -22.08
C PRO A 395 -16.58 15.85 -23.54
N GLU A 396 -15.28 15.98 -23.78
CA GLU A 396 -14.69 16.04 -25.12
C GLU A 396 -14.50 14.68 -25.81
N MET A 397 -14.60 13.56 -25.09
CA MET A 397 -14.39 12.22 -25.65
C MET A 397 -15.61 11.76 -26.44
N LYS A 398 -15.40 11.36 -27.70
CA LYS A 398 -16.48 10.86 -28.56
C LYS A 398 -16.79 9.40 -28.23
N ASP A 399 -18.02 8.97 -28.45
CA ASP A 399 -18.41 7.55 -28.26
C ASP A 399 -17.58 6.61 -29.17
N SER A 400 -17.11 7.10 -30.33
CA SER A 400 -16.19 6.39 -31.22
C SER A 400 -14.80 6.15 -30.63
N ASP A 401 -14.38 6.97 -29.66
CA ASP A 401 -13.08 6.87 -29.00
C ASP A 401 -13.10 5.85 -27.85
N ILE A 402 -14.30 5.45 -27.40
CA ILE A 402 -14.46 4.38 -26.40
C ILE A 402 -14.08 3.05 -27.06
N PRO A 403 -13.19 2.23 -26.45
CA PRO A 403 -12.85 0.91 -26.97
C PRO A 403 -14.10 0.07 -27.26
N GLY A 404 -14.13 -0.60 -28.42
CA GLY A 404 -15.29 -1.35 -28.91
C GLY A 404 -15.95 -2.26 -27.85
N PRO A 405 -15.18 -3.08 -27.10
CA PRO A 405 -15.71 -3.96 -26.04
C PRO A 405 -16.40 -3.24 -24.88
N LEU A 406 -16.07 -1.97 -24.63
CA LEU A 406 -16.62 -1.14 -23.56
C LEU A 406 -17.75 -0.21 -24.05
N ARG A 407 -17.91 -0.08 -25.36
CA ARG A 407 -18.85 0.85 -25.97
C ARG A 407 -20.28 0.32 -25.84
N LYS A 408 -21.02 0.88 -24.88
CA LYS A 408 -22.46 0.64 -24.71
C LYS A 408 -23.20 1.97 -24.84
N PRO A 409 -24.15 2.13 -25.78
CA PRO A 409 -24.91 3.36 -25.93
C PRO A 409 -25.62 3.78 -24.64
N ARG A 410 -25.62 5.08 -24.38
CA ARG A 410 -26.36 5.72 -23.29
C ARG A 410 -27.08 6.94 -23.84
N THR A 411 -28.33 7.11 -23.44
CA THR A 411 -29.06 8.38 -23.65
C THR A 411 -28.37 9.51 -22.90
N VAL A 412 -28.61 10.76 -23.31
CA VAL A 412 -28.08 11.96 -22.61
C VAL A 412 -28.45 11.93 -21.12
N LYS A 413 -29.70 11.56 -20.79
CA LYS A 413 -30.18 11.44 -19.42
C LYS A 413 -29.40 10.38 -18.62
N GLN A 414 -29.11 9.22 -19.22
CA GLN A 414 -28.30 8.19 -18.56
C GLN A 414 -26.86 8.67 -18.32
N LYS A 415 -26.22 9.31 -19.32
CA LYS A 415 -24.87 9.89 -19.15
C LYS A 415 -24.84 10.89 -17.98
N GLN A 416 -25.85 11.74 -17.88
CA GLN A 416 -25.97 12.71 -16.79
C GLN A 416 -26.16 12.06 -15.42
N LEU A 417 -27.00 11.01 -15.32
CA LEU A 417 -27.20 10.27 -14.08
C LEU A 417 -25.93 9.55 -13.61
N SER A 418 -25.19 8.94 -14.54
CA SER A 418 -23.91 8.30 -14.24
C SER A 418 -22.88 9.32 -13.74
N LEU A 419 -22.81 10.51 -14.37
CA LEU A 419 -21.94 11.60 -13.92
C LEU A 419 -22.31 12.09 -12.51
N GLN A 420 -23.60 12.34 -12.26
CA GLN A 420 -24.09 12.74 -10.94
C GLN A 420 -23.78 11.69 -9.86
N SER A 421 -23.96 10.40 -10.19
CA SER A 421 -23.63 9.30 -9.27
C SER A 421 -22.14 9.26 -8.94
N PHE A 422 -21.27 9.40 -9.95
CA PHE A 422 -19.82 9.46 -9.77
C PHE A 422 -19.41 10.67 -8.91
N GLU A 423 -19.84 11.88 -9.27
CA GLU A 423 -19.52 13.11 -8.52
C GLU A 423 -20.06 13.05 -7.08
N ARG A 424 -21.27 12.50 -6.86
CA ARG A 424 -21.83 12.30 -5.51
C ARG A 424 -20.96 11.38 -4.67
N ARG A 425 -20.55 10.22 -5.21
CA ARG A 425 -19.64 9.29 -4.51
C ARG A 425 -18.31 9.96 -4.17
N ALA A 426 -17.71 10.66 -5.13
CA ALA A 426 -16.44 11.35 -4.95
C ALA A 426 -16.49 12.51 -3.94
N ASN A 427 -17.60 13.24 -3.86
CA ASN A 427 -17.75 14.40 -2.97
C ASN A 427 -18.26 14.06 -1.57
N GLU A 428 -19.07 13.02 -1.44
CA GLU A 428 -19.87 12.83 -0.22
C GLU A 428 -19.57 11.52 0.50
N ASP A 429 -19.12 10.48 -0.19
CA ASP A 429 -18.88 9.19 0.48
C ASP A 429 -17.66 9.30 1.39
N TYR A 430 -17.74 8.64 2.54
CA TYR A 430 -16.71 8.67 3.56
C TYR A 430 -15.41 8.07 3.01
N TYR A 431 -15.53 7.00 2.23
CA TYR A 431 -14.47 6.40 1.45
C TYR A 431 -14.95 6.20 0.02
N ALA A 432 -14.07 6.43 -0.96
CA ALA A 432 -14.42 6.31 -2.37
C ALA A 432 -13.26 5.79 -3.23
N GLU A 433 -13.45 4.61 -3.82
CA GLU A 433 -12.45 3.93 -4.63
C GLU A 433 -13.05 3.08 -5.76
N TRP A 434 -12.31 3.03 -6.88
CA TRP A 434 -12.71 2.38 -8.12
C TRP A 434 -11.56 1.50 -8.65
N PHE A 435 -11.89 0.28 -9.06
CA PHE A 435 -10.95 -0.71 -9.57
C PHE A 435 -11.41 -1.23 -10.93
N TRP A 436 -10.60 -1.02 -11.97
CA TRP A 436 -10.85 -1.59 -13.30
C TRP A 436 -9.76 -2.59 -13.64
N PHE A 437 -10.14 -3.86 -13.74
CA PHE A 437 -9.25 -4.90 -14.24
C PHE A 437 -9.20 -4.84 -15.77
N PRO A 438 -8.00 -4.98 -16.39
CA PRO A 438 -7.85 -4.90 -17.83
C PRO A 438 -8.89 -5.71 -18.60
N TYR A 439 -9.50 -5.05 -19.60
CA TYR A 439 -10.50 -5.62 -20.51
C TYR A 439 -11.85 -5.99 -19.89
N SER A 440 -12.03 -5.83 -18.57
CA SER A 440 -13.32 -5.97 -17.93
C SER A 440 -14.30 -4.91 -18.46
N SER A 441 -15.54 -5.33 -18.73
CA SER A 441 -16.63 -4.41 -19.06
C SER A 441 -17.21 -3.71 -17.82
N GLN A 442 -16.74 -4.09 -16.63
CA GLN A 442 -17.18 -3.55 -15.36
C GLN A 442 -16.02 -3.04 -14.50
N VAL A 443 -16.32 -2.05 -13.68
CA VAL A 443 -15.47 -1.48 -12.63
C VAL A 443 -16.06 -1.90 -11.30
N TRP A 444 -15.22 -2.39 -10.41
CA TRP A 444 -15.61 -2.59 -9.02
C TRP A 444 -15.53 -1.25 -8.28
N VAL A 445 -16.68 -0.78 -7.79
CA VAL A 445 -16.81 0.49 -7.08
C VAL A 445 -17.09 0.17 -5.62
N ASN A 446 -16.13 0.50 -4.76
CA ASN A 446 -16.24 0.29 -3.33
C ASN A 446 -16.25 1.65 -2.62
N THR A 447 -17.46 2.14 -2.35
CA THR A 447 -17.66 3.41 -1.64
C THR A 447 -18.63 3.18 -0.48
N TRP A 448 -18.50 3.95 0.59
CA TRP A 448 -19.37 3.80 1.76
C TRP A 448 -19.57 5.09 2.54
N LYS A 449 -20.68 5.12 3.29
CA LYS A 449 -20.92 6.10 4.35
C LYS A 449 -20.51 5.52 5.71
N THR A 450 -20.49 6.35 6.74
CA THR A 450 -20.28 5.90 8.13
C THR A 450 -21.41 6.38 9.05
N ASP A 451 -21.62 5.64 10.13
CA ASP A 451 -22.47 6.05 11.26
C ASP A 451 -21.89 5.55 12.59
N LYS A 452 -22.56 5.84 13.71
CA LYS A 452 -22.10 5.50 15.06
C LYS A 452 -22.73 4.22 15.62
N ARG A 453 -23.56 3.50 14.85
CA ARG A 453 -24.33 2.35 15.34
C ARG A 453 -23.50 1.08 15.24
N THR A 454 -22.98 0.63 16.38
CA THR A 454 -22.09 -0.54 16.48
C THR A 454 -22.78 -1.82 16.95
N SER A 455 -24.07 -1.78 17.29
CA SER A 455 -24.81 -2.93 17.85
C SER A 455 -25.29 -3.94 16.82
N ASP A 456 -25.42 -3.55 15.55
CA ASP A 456 -26.00 -4.36 14.46
C ASP A 456 -24.99 -4.64 13.33
N VAL A 457 -23.71 -4.69 13.69
CA VAL A 457 -22.62 -4.91 12.74
C VAL A 457 -22.38 -6.40 12.52
N VAL A 458 -22.04 -6.75 11.29
CA VAL A 458 -21.48 -8.06 10.94
C VAL A 458 -19.96 -7.99 10.97
N ASP A 459 -19.31 -9.11 11.29
CA ASP A 459 -17.87 -9.24 11.05
C ASP A 459 -17.64 -9.37 9.54
N TYR A 460 -16.97 -8.40 8.95
CA TYR A 460 -16.71 -8.36 7.51
C TYR A 460 -15.28 -7.92 7.24
N PRO A 461 -14.51 -8.67 6.45
CA PRO A 461 -14.79 -10.05 6.07
C PRO A 461 -14.80 -10.97 7.31
N ASN A 462 -15.80 -11.86 7.42
CA ASN A 462 -15.81 -12.90 8.46
C ASN A 462 -14.73 -13.97 8.19
N HIS A 463 -14.62 -15.00 9.05
CA HIS A 463 -13.61 -16.06 8.90
C HIS A 463 -13.68 -16.79 7.55
N ALA A 464 -14.87 -17.22 7.14
CA ALA A 464 -15.08 -17.92 5.87
C ALA A 464 -14.62 -17.07 4.68
N LYS A 465 -15.03 -15.80 4.71
CA LYS A 465 -14.72 -14.83 3.66
C LYS A 465 -13.26 -14.45 3.62
N THR A 466 -12.64 -14.28 4.79
CA THR A 466 -11.19 -14.04 4.89
C THR A 466 -10.41 -15.20 4.29
N PHE A 467 -10.83 -16.44 4.55
CA PHE A 467 -10.23 -17.64 3.95
C PHE A 467 -10.36 -17.60 2.41
N ILE A 468 -11.56 -17.36 1.88
CA ILE A 468 -11.79 -17.26 0.42
C ILE A 468 -11.00 -16.11 -0.21
N GLN A 469 -10.98 -14.92 0.38
CA GLN A 469 -10.24 -13.78 -0.17
C GLN A 469 -8.74 -14.07 -0.26
N VAL A 470 -8.14 -14.60 0.82
CA VAL A 470 -6.71 -14.99 0.84
C VAL A 470 -6.43 -16.10 -0.16
N LEU A 471 -7.30 -17.10 -0.26
CA LEU A 471 -7.15 -18.19 -1.23
C LEU A 471 -7.30 -17.66 -2.66
N GLY A 472 -8.22 -16.74 -2.92
CA GLY A 472 -8.43 -16.11 -4.21
C GLY A 472 -7.20 -15.36 -4.72
N THR A 473 -6.45 -14.68 -3.84
CA THR A 473 -5.20 -14.02 -4.25
C THR A 473 -4.08 -15.02 -4.53
N ILE A 474 -4.06 -16.15 -3.81
CA ILE A 474 -3.17 -17.28 -4.10
C ILE A 474 -3.53 -17.95 -5.43
N ILE A 475 -4.81 -18.13 -5.73
CA ILE A 475 -5.34 -18.66 -7.01
C ILE A 475 -4.84 -17.80 -8.17
N VAL A 476 -4.93 -16.47 -8.08
CA VAL A 476 -4.41 -15.56 -9.11
C VAL A 476 -2.90 -15.74 -9.31
N SER A 477 -2.14 -15.89 -8.20
CA SER A 477 -0.70 -16.11 -8.25
C SER A 477 -0.33 -17.46 -8.89
N ILE A 478 -0.99 -18.56 -8.51
CA ILE A 478 -0.80 -19.89 -9.10
C ILE A 478 -1.16 -19.85 -10.59
N GLY A 479 -2.34 -19.29 -10.92
CA GLY A 479 -2.81 -19.16 -12.29
C GLY A 479 -1.80 -18.41 -13.17
N GLN A 480 -1.29 -17.27 -12.72
CA GLN A 480 -0.25 -16.52 -13.44
C GLN A 480 1.00 -17.37 -13.71
N ASN A 481 1.51 -18.08 -12.70
CA ASN A 481 2.70 -18.92 -12.86
C ASN A 481 2.47 -20.10 -13.81
N ILE A 482 1.29 -20.73 -13.76
CA ILE A 482 0.92 -21.82 -14.68
C ILE A 482 0.85 -21.30 -16.11
N LEU A 483 0.09 -20.23 -16.35
CA LEU A 483 -0.07 -19.67 -17.70
C LEU A 483 1.26 -19.27 -18.34
N GLN A 484 2.27 -18.90 -17.55
CA GLN A 484 3.62 -18.62 -18.04
C GLN A 484 4.43 -19.84 -18.47
N ARG A 485 4.10 -21.03 -17.99
CA ARG A 485 4.78 -22.27 -18.39
C ARG A 485 4.17 -22.90 -19.64
N ILE A 486 2.93 -22.54 -19.95
CA ILE A 486 2.23 -23.06 -21.12
C ILE A 486 2.69 -22.32 -22.37
N LYS A 487 3.40 -23.02 -23.26
CA LYS A 487 4.01 -22.44 -24.47
C LYS A 487 2.97 -21.79 -25.39
N ALA A 488 1.82 -22.45 -25.59
CA ALA A 488 0.75 -21.97 -26.46
C ALA A 488 0.17 -20.62 -26.01
N LEU A 489 0.22 -20.32 -24.71
CA LEU A 489 -0.27 -19.04 -24.17
C LEU A 489 0.75 -17.91 -24.24
N GLN A 490 2.05 -18.20 -24.44
CA GLN A 490 3.07 -17.14 -24.49
C GLN A 490 2.88 -16.19 -25.66
N THR A 491 2.24 -16.65 -26.74
CA THR A 491 1.85 -15.84 -27.90
C THR A 491 0.43 -15.28 -27.79
N MET A 492 -0.26 -15.49 -26.66
CA MET A 492 -1.64 -15.06 -26.41
C MET A 492 -1.77 -14.19 -25.14
N PRO A 493 -1.02 -13.07 -25.01
CA PRO A 493 -1.01 -12.24 -23.80
C PRO A 493 -2.39 -11.67 -23.46
N TYR A 494 -3.22 -11.39 -24.47
CA TYR A 494 -4.61 -10.96 -24.28
C TYR A 494 -5.47 -12.01 -23.59
N MET A 495 -5.29 -13.29 -23.96
CA MET A 495 -6.00 -14.40 -23.33
C MET A 495 -5.53 -14.63 -21.89
N GLN A 496 -4.21 -14.60 -21.66
CA GLN A 496 -3.65 -14.67 -20.30
C GLN A 496 -4.22 -13.56 -19.40
N THR A 497 -4.17 -12.32 -19.87
CA THR A 497 -4.63 -11.14 -19.11
C THR A 497 -6.13 -11.18 -18.87
N SER A 498 -6.91 -11.62 -19.86
CA SER A 498 -8.36 -11.80 -19.73
C SER A 498 -8.71 -12.88 -18.70
N PHE A 499 -8.00 -14.00 -18.70
CA PHE A 499 -8.21 -15.04 -17.70
C PHE A 499 -7.90 -14.55 -16.28
N LEU A 500 -6.77 -13.85 -16.08
CA LEU A 500 -6.40 -13.30 -14.77
C LEU A 500 -7.37 -12.23 -14.29
N SER A 501 -7.82 -11.34 -15.19
CA SER A 501 -8.85 -10.34 -14.88
C SER A 501 -10.18 -10.99 -14.52
N TRP A 502 -10.54 -12.11 -15.16
CA TRP A 502 -11.70 -12.91 -14.79
C TRP A 502 -11.56 -13.49 -13.39
N LEU A 503 -10.44 -14.16 -13.06
CA LEU A 503 -10.17 -14.68 -11.71
C LEU A 503 -10.28 -13.58 -10.65
N ALA A 504 -9.64 -12.43 -10.87
CA ALA A 504 -9.64 -11.33 -9.93
C ALA A 504 -11.05 -10.73 -9.74
N MET A 505 -11.76 -10.44 -10.83
CA MET A 505 -13.12 -9.90 -10.77
C MET A 505 -14.13 -10.84 -10.10
N LYS A 506 -13.89 -12.16 -10.09
CA LYS A 506 -14.74 -13.12 -9.34
C LYS A 506 -14.45 -13.15 -7.85
N ASN A 507 -13.21 -12.86 -7.46
CA ASN A 507 -12.83 -12.75 -6.06
C ASN A 507 -13.35 -11.46 -5.39
N LEU A 508 -13.76 -10.46 -6.16
CA LEU A 508 -14.31 -9.20 -5.64
C LEU A 508 -15.80 -9.31 -5.32
N ASP A 509 -16.16 -8.76 -4.16
CA ASP A 509 -17.54 -8.77 -3.69
C ASP A 509 -18.47 -7.85 -4.44
N GLU A 510 -19.75 -8.18 -4.42
CA GLU A 510 -20.79 -7.36 -5.02
C GLU A 510 -22.08 -7.47 -4.21
N ARG A 511 -22.76 -6.34 -4.04
CA ARG A 511 -24.13 -6.24 -3.56
C ARG A 511 -25.05 -5.94 -4.73
N LYS A 512 -26.02 -6.83 -4.96
CA LYS A 512 -27.09 -6.66 -5.95
C LYS A 512 -28.24 -5.87 -5.35
N GLY A 513 -28.99 -5.15 -6.18
CA GLY A 513 -29.96 -4.09 -5.79
C GLY A 513 -30.97 -4.41 -4.67
N SER A 514 -31.31 -5.69 -4.45
CA SER A 514 -32.24 -6.13 -3.40
C SER A 514 -31.57 -6.50 -2.07
N GLN A 515 -30.24 -6.50 -2.00
CA GLN A 515 -29.49 -6.91 -0.82
C GLN A 515 -29.24 -5.74 0.13
N GLU A 516 -29.29 -6.03 1.44
CA GLU A 516 -28.94 -5.04 2.45
C GLU A 516 -27.45 -4.63 2.37
N PRO A 517 -27.12 -3.38 2.72
CA PRO A 517 -25.73 -2.94 2.86
C PRO A 517 -24.95 -3.77 3.88
N ILE A 518 -23.64 -3.89 3.68
CA ILE A 518 -22.75 -4.47 4.69
C ILE A 518 -22.52 -3.42 5.77
N ARG A 519 -22.94 -3.71 7.00
CA ARG A 519 -22.64 -2.88 8.17
C ARG A 519 -21.53 -3.54 8.96
N THR A 520 -20.34 -2.96 9.00
CA THR A 520 -19.19 -3.51 9.71
C THR A 520 -18.42 -2.42 10.44
N LEU A 521 -17.67 -2.76 11.48
CA LEU A 521 -16.82 -1.80 12.18
C LEU A 521 -15.82 -1.15 11.21
N LEU A 522 -15.54 0.15 11.37
CA LEU A 522 -14.72 0.89 10.41
C LEU A 522 -13.32 0.29 10.18
N PRO A 523 -12.56 -0.19 11.19
CA PRO A 523 -11.27 -0.85 10.94
C PRO A 523 -11.38 -2.07 10.03
N ASN A 524 -12.50 -2.79 10.11
CA ASN A 524 -12.80 -3.93 9.26
C ASN A 524 -13.09 -3.49 7.81
N ALA A 525 -13.84 -2.41 7.63
CA ALA A 525 -14.10 -1.84 6.31
C ALA A 525 -12.86 -1.22 5.65
N LEU A 526 -12.00 -0.54 6.41
CA LEU A 526 -10.75 0.03 5.87
C LEU A 526 -9.83 -1.03 5.29
N HIS A 527 -9.91 -2.25 5.83
CA HIS A 527 -9.26 -3.41 5.28
C HIS A 527 -10.35 -4.33 4.71
N PHE A 528 -11.02 -3.98 3.61
CA PHE A 528 -12.13 -4.78 3.09
C PHE A 528 -11.68 -6.02 2.29
N GLN A 529 -10.43 -6.04 1.79
CA GLN A 529 -9.86 -7.13 1.01
C GLN A 529 -8.61 -7.69 1.69
N ARG A 530 -8.63 -8.98 2.03
CA ARG A 530 -7.51 -9.70 2.69
C ARG A 530 -6.62 -10.38 1.65
N GLY A 531 -5.33 -10.47 1.95
CA GLY A 531 -4.39 -11.30 1.18
C GLY A 531 -3.85 -10.69 -0.12
N VAL A 532 -4.14 -9.42 -0.44
CA VAL A 532 -3.68 -8.75 -1.67
C VAL A 532 -2.15 -8.80 -1.84
N HIS A 533 -1.41 -8.83 -0.73
CA HIS A 533 0.06 -8.95 -0.68
C HIS A 533 0.60 -10.25 -1.30
N ASN A 534 -0.26 -11.25 -1.55
CA ASN A 534 0.13 -12.51 -2.21
C ASN A 534 0.29 -12.37 -3.72
N ILE A 535 -0.19 -11.28 -4.32
CA ILE A 535 -0.04 -10.99 -5.75
C ILE A 535 1.06 -9.96 -5.92
N ARG A 536 2.26 -10.39 -6.30
CA ARG A 536 3.39 -9.48 -6.51
C ARG A 536 3.17 -8.61 -7.76
N VAL A 537 3.18 -7.28 -7.57
CA VAL A 537 2.95 -6.32 -8.65
C VAL A 537 4.07 -5.27 -8.79
N ARG A 538 4.11 -4.66 -9.97
CA ARG A 538 4.68 -3.33 -10.23
C ARG A 538 3.55 -2.33 -10.20
N ASP A 539 3.86 -1.11 -9.76
CA ASP A 539 2.82 -0.16 -9.39
C ASP A 539 3.33 1.28 -9.53
N MET A 540 2.74 2.02 -10.48
CA MET A 540 2.99 3.44 -10.67
C MET A 540 1.72 4.22 -10.34
N GLU A 541 1.82 5.07 -9.31
CA GLU A 541 0.74 5.94 -8.85
C GLU A 541 1.14 7.41 -8.96
N VAL A 542 0.17 8.24 -9.33
CA VAL A 542 0.29 9.69 -9.37
C VAL A 542 -0.86 10.37 -8.63
N GLU A 543 -0.58 11.61 -8.23
CA GLU A 543 -1.41 12.44 -7.38
C GLU A 543 -1.77 13.67 -8.20
N ILE A 544 -3.02 13.73 -8.65
CA ILE A 544 -3.55 14.77 -9.51
C ILE A 544 -4.39 15.72 -8.64
N PRO A 545 -3.99 17.00 -8.48
CA PRO A 545 -4.81 17.96 -7.74
C PRO A 545 -6.17 18.15 -8.41
N LEU A 546 -7.23 18.22 -7.59
CA LEU A 546 -8.55 18.63 -8.07
C LEU A 546 -8.58 20.15 -8.17
N HIS A 547 -9.16 20.65 -9.27
CA HIS A 547 -9.30 22.08 -9.56
C HIS A 547 -10.77 22.50 -9.48
N ALA A 548 -11.01 23.82 -9.45
CA ALA A 548 -12.36 24.35 -9.49
C ALA A 548 -12.90 24.28 -10.91
N LYS A 549 -14.23 24.17 -11.07
CA LYS A 549 -14.89 24.41 -12.36
C LYS A 549 -14.66 25.86 -12.76
N ARG A 550 -14.49 26.11 -14.07
CA ARG A 550 -14.27 27.46 -14.60
C ARG A 550 -15.29 28.47 -14.07
N GLY A 551 -14.81 29.56 -13.49
CA GLY A 551 -15.67 30.62 -12.93
C GLY A 551 -16.21 30.34 -11.52
N THR A 552 -15.87 29.21 -10.92
CA THR A 552 -16.22 28.87 -9.53
C THR A 552 -14.97 28.85 -8.64
N LYS A 553 -15.15 28.87 -7.32
CA LYS A 553 -14.02 28.73 -6.37
C LYS A 553 -13.98 27.36 -5.71
N ASP A 554 -15.13 26.76 -5.44
CA ASP A 554 -15.25 25.59 -4.56
C ASP A 554 -15.92 24.38 -5.21
N GLU A 555 -16.44 24.52 -6.44
CA GLU A 555 -17.02 23.39 -7.17
C GLU A 555 -15.91 22.60 -7.87
N ARG A 556 -15.75 21.32 -7.51
CA ARG A 556 -14.70 20.47 -8.04
C ARG A 556 -14.95 20.12 -9.51
N ASP A 557 -13.93 20.29 -10.34
CA ASP A 557 -13.90 19.81 -11.72
C ASP A 557 -13.22 18.42 -11.77
N TYR A 558 -14.02 17.40 -12.05
CA TYR A 558 -13.54 16.03 -12.21
C TYR A 558 -13.12 15.68 -13.65
N THR A 559 -13.12 16.63 -14.58
CA THR A 559 -12.80 16.36 -15.98
C THR A 559 -11.40 15.74 -16.14
N ASN A 560 -10.39 16.24 -15.40
CA ASN A 560 -9.05 15.65 -15.44
C ASN A 560 -8.98 14.26 -14.79
N VAL A 561 -9.87 13.95 -13.84
CA VAL A 561 -10.01 12.59 -13.27
C VAL A 561 -10.57 11.65 -14.32
N GLN A 562 -11.62 12.07 -15.04
CA GLN A 562 -12.20 11.31 -16.14
C GLN A 562 -11.18 11.10 -17.27
N ARG A 563 -10.42 12.14 -17.64
CA ARG A 563 -9.32 12.03 -18.62
C ARG A 563 -8.28 11.00 -18.18
N ALA A 564 -7.78 11.10 -16.95
CA ALA A 564 -6.76 10.20 -16.44
C ALA A 564 -7.20 8.73 -16.51
N TRP A 565 -8.43 8.46 -16.09
CA TRP A 565 -9.04 7.15 -16.13
C TRP A 565 -9.15 6.59 -17.56
N TRP A 566 -9.73 7.38 -18.48
CA TRP A 566 -9.95 6.94 -19.86
C TRP A 566 -8.68 6.88 -20.70
N ASP A 567 -7.69 7.74 -20.45
CA ASP A 567 -6.39 7.67 -21.10
C ASP A 567 -5.63 6.39 -20.73
N ALA A 568 -5.71 5.95 -19.47
CA ALA A 568 -5.12 4.68 -19.04
C ALA A 568 -5.84 3.47 -19.67
N ILE A 569 -7.18 3.47 -19.71
CA ILE A 569 -7.96 2.43 -20.38
C ILE A 569 -7.61 2.36 -21.88
N ARG A 570 -7.56 3.51 -22.56
CA ARG A 570 -7.18 3.55 -23.97
C ARG A 570 -5.78 3.05 -24.20
N ALA A 571 -4.81 3.48 -23.38
CA ALA A 571 -3.44 2.96 -23.48
C ALA A 571 -3.38 1.44 -23.29
N CYS A 572 -4.20 0.87 -22.40
CA CYS A 572 -4.31 -0.58 -22.21
C CYS A 572 -4.82 -1.31 -23.48
N TYR A 573 -5.79 -0.72 -24.21
CA TYR A 573 -6.26 -1.25 -25.50
C TYR A 573 -5.30 -0.98 -26.66
N ASP A 574 -4.60 0.15 -26.67
CA ASP A 574 -3.57 0.47 -27.68
C ASP A 574 -2.38 -0.49 -27.59
N ASN A 575 -2.18 -1.14 -26.43
CA ASN A 575 -1.14 -2.15 -26.18
C ASN A 575 -1.71 -3.56 -26.00
N ILE A 576 -2.85 -3.86 -26.63
CA ILE A 576 -3.54 -5.15 -26.51
C ILE A 576 -2.69 -6.35 -26.95
N ASP A 577 -1.78 -6.15 -27.91
CA ASP A 577 -0.95 -7.21 -28.47
C ASP A 577 0.10 -7.75 -27.48
N THR A 578 0.47 -6.95 -26.46
CA THR A 578 1.50 -7.33 -25.46
C THR A 578 0.98 -7.35 -24.03
N CYS A 579 -0.14 -6.68 -23.76
CA CYS A 579 -0.79 -6.59 -22.45
C CYS A 579 0.20 -6.27 -21.29
N PRO A 580 0.90 -5.13 -21.35
CA PRO A 580 1.86 -4.74 -20.31
C PRO A 580 1.19 -4.44 -18.97
N MET A 581 -0.11 -4.14 -18.96
CA MET A 581 -0.94 -3.97 -17.78
C MET A 581 -1.79 -5.22 -17.56
N ARG A 582 -1.52 -5.95 -16.47
CA ARG A 582 -2.24 -7.21 -16.13
C ARG A 582 -2.97 -7.17 -14.78
N MET A 583 -2.82 -6.08 -14.05
CA MET A 583 -3.46 -5.81 -12.76
C MET A 583 -4.22 -4.47 -12.87
N PRO A 584 -5.07 -4.10 -11.90
CA PRO A 584 -6.08 -3.09 -12.15
C PRO A 584 -5.51 -1.69 -12.35
N LEU A 585 -6.35 -0.85 -12.96
CA LEU A 585 -6.32 0.60 -12.83
C LEU A 585 -7.10 0.90 -11.56
N GLU A 586 -6.48 1.56 -10.59
CA GLU A 586 -7.12 1.95 -9.33
C GLU A 586 -7.18 3.46 -9.22
N MET A 587 -8.26 3.97 -8.64
CA MET A 587 -8.46 5.40 -8.44
C MET A 587 -9.12 5.66 -7.10
N ARG A 588 -8.54 6.60 -6.34
CA ARG A 588 -9.01 7.06 -5.04
C ARG A 588 -9.14 8.58 -5.06
N ILE A 589 -10.18 9.08 -4.39
CA ILE A 589 -10.34 10.52 -4.13
C ILE A 589 -10.00 10.78 -2.67
N LEU A 590 -9.12 11.73 -2.38
CA LEU A 590 -8.69 12.05 -1.03
C LEU A 590 -8.54 13.56 -0.77
N GLY A 591 -8.38 13.95 0.49
CA GLY A 591 -8.22 15.34 0.91
C GLY A 591 -6.85 15.94 0.63
N SER A 592 -6.63 17.14 1.16
CA SER A 592 -5.30 17.78 1.18
C SER A 592 -4.48 17.29 2.38
N SER A 593 -3.19 17.64 2.39
CA SER A 593 -2.26 17.33 3.47
C SER A 593 -1.51 18.58 3.93
N GLU A 594 -1.12 18.60 5.20
CA GLU A 594 -0.26 19.60 5.81
C GLU A 594 1.19 19.13 5.98
N ILE A 595 1.49 17.88 5.63
CA ILE A 595 2.82 17.29 5.73
C ILE A 595 3.73 17.87 4.65
N THR A 596 4.95 18.26 5.04
CA THR A 596 5.80 19.16 4.25
C THR A 596 6.06 18.64 2.84
N MET A 597 6.33 17.34 2.71
CA MET A 597 6.63 16.67 1.44
C MET A 597 5.44 15.85 0.90
N ALA A 598 4.22 16.01 1.42
CA ALA A 598 3.08 15.26 0.92
C ALA A 598 2.72 15.68 -0.51
N PRO A 599 2.46 14.72 -1.42
CA PRO A 599 1.95 15.02 -2.75
C PRO A 599 0.62 15.80 -2.75
N GLN A 600 -0.20 15.57 -1.72
CA GLN A 600 -1.52 16.19 -1.54
C GLN A 600 -1.43 17.62 -0.98
N ARG A 601 -0.24 18.10 -0.60
CA ARG A 601 -0.06 19.40 0.05
C ARG A 601 -0.44 20.54 -0.89
N GLY A 602 -1.33 21.41 -0.41
CA GLY A 602 -1.82 22.56 -1.16
C GLY A 602 -2.98 22.26 -2.12
N ASN A 603 -3.37 20.99 -2.27
CA ASN A 603 -4.48 20.57 -3.10
C ASN A 603 -5.82 20.82 -2.37
N ARG A 604 -6.20 22.10 -2.23
CA ARG A 604 -7.31 22.56 -1.37
C ARG A 604 -8.66 21.88 -1.68
N LEU A 605 -8.91 21.57 -2.94
CA LEU A 605 -10.13 20.89 -3.38
C LEU A 605 -10.02 19.37 -3.34
N GLY A 606 -8.93 18.82 -2.82
CA GLY A 606 -8.65 17.39 -2.78
C GLY A 606 -7.74 16.94 -3.91
N THR A 607 -7.47 15.64 -3.92
CA THR A 607 -6.54 14.98 -4.83
C THR A 607 -7.20 13.73 -5.39
N CYS A 608 -6.93 13.42 -6.65
CA CYS A 608 -7.16 12.11 -7.25
C CYS A 608 -5.83 11.36 -7.25
N ALA A 609 -5.76 10.31 -6.43
CA ALA A 609 -4.70 9.32 -6.51
C ALA A 609 -5.11 8.27 -7.55
N ILE A 610 -4.29 8.05 -8.56
CA ILE A 610 -4.59 7.11 -9.65
C ILE A 610 -3.35 6.29 -10.01
N GLU A 611 -3.53 4.99 -10.16
CA GLU A 611 -2.42 4.05 -10.34
C GLU A 611 -2.74 2.96 -11.36
N ILE A 612 -1.69 2.53 -12.04
CA ILE A 612 -1.71 1.38 -12.94
C ILE A 612 -0.81 0.30 -12.38
N LEU A 613 -1.32 -0.93 -12.34
CA LEU A 613 -0.59 -2.07 -11.81
C LEU A 613 -0.31 -3.11 -12.90
N THR A 614 0.78 -3.85 -12.75
CA THR A 614 1.01 -5.08 -13.51
C THR A 614 1.70 -6.15 -12.68
N LEU A 615 1.65 -7.39 -13.14
CA LEU A 615 2.31 -8.50 -12.45
C LEU A 615 3.83 -8.38 -12.60
N GLU A 616 4.59 -8.68 -11.55
CA GLU A 616 6.06 -8.58 -11.59
C GLU A 616 6.69 -9.46 -12.67
N VAL A 617 6.04 -10.55 -13.01
CA VAL A 617 6.44 -11.50 -14.04
C VAL A 617 6.45 -10.95 -15.47
N VAL A 618 5.88 -9.77 -15.71
CA VAL A 618 5.93 -9.02 -16.99
C VAL A 618 6.55 -7.64 -16.82
N ALA A 619 7.40 -7.47 -15.80
CA ALA A 619 8.05 -6.19 -15.51
C ALA A 619 9.03 -5.72 -16.61
N ASP A 620 9.46 -6.61 -17.50
CA ASP A 620 10.34 -6.33 -18.62
C ASP A 620 9.70 -5.43 -19.69
N ILE A 621 8.39 -5.56 -19.90
CA ILE A 621 7.60 -4.72 -20.83
C ILE A 621 6.84 -3.58 -20.14
N TRP A 622 6.93 -3.49 -18.81
CA TRP A 622 6.16 -2.55 -17.99
C TRP A 622 6.56 -1.09 -18.17
N LYS A 623 7.86 -0.79 -18.06
CA LYS A 623 8.36 0.60 -17.97
C LYS A 623 7.97 1.46 -19.19
N PRO A 624 8.11 1.01 -20.45
CA PRO A 624 7.69 1.80 -21.61
C PRO A 624 6.19 2.13 -21.59
N TYR A 625 5.36 1.17 -21.20
CA TYR A 625 3.91 1.36 -21.08
C TYR A 625 3.54 2.35 -19.97
N ALA A 626 4.10 2.18 -18.77
CA ALA A 626 3.83 3.10 -17.67
C ALA A 626 4.30 4.53 -18.00
N GLN A 627 5.42 4.68 -18.72
CA GLN A 627 5.86 5.98 -19.23
C GLN A 627 4.86 6.57 -20.24
N GLN A 628 4.26 5.76 -21.11
CA GLN A 628 3.22 6.21 -22.05
C GLN A 628 2.00 6.78 -21.31
N VAL A 629 1.54 6.10 -20.25
CA VAL A 629 0.41 6.56 -19.43
C VAL A 629 0.79 7.83 -18.66
N LEU A 630 1.96 7.85 -18.02
CA LEU A 630 2.46 9.03 -17.30
C LEU A 630 2.53 10.26 -18.21
N ASN A 631 3.01 10.10 -19.46
CA ASN A 631 3.08 11.20 -20.43
C ASN A 631 1.70 11.84 -20.69
N LYS A 632 0.61 11.08 -20.65
CA LYS A 632 -0.75 11.61 -20.75
C LYS A 632 -1.13 12.37 -19.49
N TRP A 633 -0.94 11.77 -18.32
CA TRP A 633 -1.34 12.38 -17.05
C TRP A 633 -0.62 13.70 -16.77
N VAL A 634 0.69 13.77 -17.03
CA VAL A 634 1.46 15.02 -16.89
C VAL A 634 1.18 16.04 -17.99
N SER A 635 0.38 15.71 -19.01
CA SER A 635 0.05 16.64 -20.11
C SER A 635 -1.06 17.63 -19.75
N TYR A 636 -1.86 17.35 -18.74
CA TYR A 636 -3.11 18.07 -18.48
C TYR A 636 -2.95 19.52 -18.03
N ASN A 637 -3.97 20.31 -18.34
CA ASN A 637 -4.19 21.65 -17.83
C ASN A 637 -5.49 21.70 -17.01
N ASP A 638 -5.59 22.64 -16.09
CA ASP A 638 -6.81 22.93 -15.35
C ASP A 638 -7.81 23.73 -16.22
N SER A 639 -8.97 24.05 -15.65
CA SER A 639 -10.04 24.78 -16.34
C SER A 639 -9.67 26.21 -16.77
N ASP A 640 -8.61 26.77 -16.18
CA ASP A 640 -8.09 28.10 -16.47
C ASP A 640 -6.91 28.06 -17.45
N GLY A 641 -6.51 26.86 -17.90
CA GLY A 641 -5.43 26.63 -18.84
C GLY A 641 -4.04 26.52 -18.21
N ASN A 642 -3.94 26.52 -16.87
CA ASN A 642 -2.66 26.33 -16.19
C ASN A 642 -2.28 24.86 -16.17
N LYS A 643 -0.98 24.59 -16.14
CA LYS A 643 -0.47 23.23 -16.07
C LYS A 643 -0.84 22.56 -14.74
N VAL A 644 -1.35 21.33 -14.79
CA VAL A 644 -1.63 20.53 -13.59
C VAL A 644 -0.34 20.01 -12.99
N ALA A 645 -0.14 20.23 -11.69
CA ALA A 645 1.04 19.82 -10.95
C ALA A 645 0.94 18.35 -10.47
N VAL A 646 1.06 17.40 -11.40
CA VAL A 646 1.05 15.97 -11.08
C VAL A 646 2.31 15.59 -10.28
N ARG A 647 2.11 14.88 -9.16
CA ARG A 647 3.17 14.43 -8.25
C ARG A 647 3.13 12.90 -8.10
N PRO A 648 4.25 12.22 -7.84
CA PRO A 648 4.22 10.78 -7.60
C PRO A 648 3.77 10.47 -6.16
N HIS A 649 3.16 9.30 -5.95
CA HIS A 649 3.09 8.71 -4.62
C HIS A 649 4.47 8.19 -4.21
N TRP A 650 5.03 8.67 -3.10
CA TRP A 650 6.43 8.43 -2.76
C TRP A 650 6.80 6.96 -2.54
N ALA A 651 5.86 6.13 -2.08
CA ALA A 651 6.09 4.70 -1.88
C ALA A 651 6.14 3.89 -3.19
N LYS A 652 5.59 4.41 -4.28
CA LYS A 652 5.34 3.66 -5.52
C LYS A 652 6.48 3.82 -6.52
N GLU A 653 6.34 3.22 -7.69
CA GLU A 653 7.39 3.17 -8.70
C GLU A 653 7.40 4.44 -9.54
N TRP A 654 8.09 5.50 -9.08
CA TRP A 654 8.20 6.77 -9.82
C TRP A 654 9.65 7.09 -10.25
N TYR A 655 10.63 6.57 -9.52
CA TYR A 655 12.06 6.88 -9.71
C TYR A 655 12.61 6.63 -11.14
N PRO A 656 12.23 5.56 -11.88
CA PRO A 656 12.84 5.28 -13.18
C PRO A 656 12.26 6.09 -14.35
N TYR A 657 11.24 6.93 -14.13
CA TYR A 657 10.49 7.63 -15.18
C TYR A 657 11.03 9.04 -15.46
N ALA A 658 10.61 9.58 -16.61
CA ALA A 658 10.93 10.94 -17.05
C ALA A 658 9.66 11.78 -17.21
N VAL A 659 9.77 13.10 -17.01
CA VAL A 659 8.72 14.08 -17.26
C VAL A 659 9.34 15.25 -18.03
N ASP A 660 8.69 15.66 -19.12
CA ASP A 660 9.20 16.68 -20.05
C ASP A 660 10.62 16.40 -20.55
N GLY A 661 10.92 15.12 -20.82
CA GLY A 661 12.23 14.67 -21.34
C GLY A 661 13.37 14.64 -20.32
N LYS A 662 13.11 14.95 -19.04
CA LYS A 662 14.10 14.90 -17.95
C LYS A 662 13.76 13.80 -16.94
N PRO A 663 14.75 13.20 -16.25
CA PRO A 663 14.46 12.28 -15.16
C PRO A 663 13.54 12.94 -14.14
N TRP A 664 12.46 12.27 -13.73
CA TRP A 664 11.40 12.90 -12.94
C TRP A 664 11.94 13.44 -11.62
N ILE A 665 12.89 12.73 -10.98
CA ILE A 665 13.57 13.20 -9.77
C ILE A 665 14.19 14.60 -9.90
N GLU A 666 14.75 14.94 -11.06
CA GLU A 666 15.35 16.27 -11.28
C GLU A 666 14.27 17.35 -11.32
N LYS A 667 13.16 17.08 -12.00
CA LYS A 667 12.00 17.98 -12.05
C LYS A 667 11.37 18.14 -10.66
N LEU A 668 11.23 17.05 -9.92
CA LEU A 668 10.74 17.09 -8.54
C LEU A 668 11.61 17.99 -7.67
N LYS A 669 12.93 17.83 -7.74
CA LYS A 669 13.86 18.63 -6.95
C LYS A 669 13.89 20.10 -7.35
N ARG A 670 13.94 20.40 -8.65
CA ARG A 670 14.26 21.73 -9.17
C ARG A 670 13.03 22.58 -9.49
N GLU A 671 11.89 21.95 -9.72
CA GLU A 671 10.66 22.60 -10.18
C GLU A 671 9.49 22.31 -9.22
N THR A 672 9.09 21.05 -9.03
CA THR A 672 7.82 20.70 -8.36
C THR A 672 7.83 20.85 -6.84
N TYR A 673 8.91 20.46 -6.17
CA TYR A 673 9.09 20.51 -4.70
C TYR A 673 10.22 21.46 -4.29
N LYS A 674 10.61 22.39 -5.16
CA LYS A 674 11.76 23.29 -4.92
C LYS A 674 11.68 23.99 -3.56
N ASN A 675 10.50 24.50 -3.21
CA ASN A 675 10.30 25.25 -1.97
C ASN A 675 10.10 24.32 -0.77
N GLU A 676 9.37 23.24 -0.96
CA GLU A 676 9.07 22.22 0.04
C GLU A 676 10.34 21.50 0.50
N ILE A 677 11.29 21.23 -0.39
CA ILE A 677 12.61 20.66 -0.06
C ILE A 677 13.40 21.62 0.83
N VAL A 678 13.42 22.91 0.52
CA VAL A 678 14.08 23.93 1.35
C VAL A 678 13.43 24.01 2.73
N GLU A 679 12.09 24.01 2.78
CA GLU A 679 11.34 24.01 4.03
C GLU A 679 11.60 22.75 4.85
N PHE A 680 11.56 21.57 4.22
CA PHE A 680 11.82 20.28 4.85
C PHE A 680 13.20 20.24 5.49
N LYS A 681 14.25 20.64 4.75
CA LYS A 681 15.62 20.73 5.29
C LYS A 681 15.71 21.67 6.48
N ARG A 682 15.08 22.84 6.41
CA ARG A 682 15.05 23.82 7.51
C ARG A 682 14.37 23.23 8.76
N LEU A 683 13.25 22.53 8.59
CA LEU A 683 12.54 21.89 9.69
C LEU A 683 13.36 20.73 10.28
N MET A 684 13.99 19.90 9.44
CA MET A 684 14.91 18.85 9.89
C MET A 684 16.10 19.42 10.68
N ALA A 685 16.70 20.51 10.20
CA ALA A 685 17.77 21.21 10.91
C ALA A 685 17.30 21.83 12.24
N ALA A 686 16.05 22.29 12.32
CA ALA A 686 15.47 22.78 13.57
C ALA A 686 15.27 21.65 14.60
N ILE A 687 14.83 20.46 14.16
CA ILE A 687 14.82 19.26 15.01
C ILE A 687 16.24 18.93 15.47
N GLY A 688 17.21 18.99 14.56
CA GLY A 688 18.62 18.78 14.89
C GLY A 688 19.15 19.75 15.92
N THR A 689 18.82 21.03 15.80
CA THR A 689 19.17 22.04 16.80
C THR A 689 18.54 21.71 18.16
N LYS A 690 17.27 21.31 18.18
CA LYS A 690 16.56 20.92 19.40
C LYS A 690 17.20 19.70 20.08
N HIS A 691 17.65 18.72 19.30
CA HIS A 691 18.16 17.43 19.79
C HIS A 691 19.69 17.27 19.67
N ALA A 692 20.39 18.37 19.39
CA ALA A 692 21.85 18.49 19.31
C ALA A 692 22.54 17.61 18.25
N TRP A 693 22.00 17.52 17.04
CA TRP A 693 22.64 16.88 15.88
C TRP A 693 22.50 17.72 14.60
N THR A 694 23.28 17.39 13.56
CA THR A 694 23.36 18.13 12.30
C THR A 694 22.83 17.35 11.08
N LEU A 695 22.48 18.05 10.01
CA LEU A 695 22.10 17.41 8.74
C LEU A 695 23.24 16.57 8.12
N GLY A 696 24.51 16.96 8.34
CA GLY A 696 25.67 16.19 7.87
C GLY A 696 25.80 14.84 8.57
N GLU A 697 25.46 14.77 9.87
CA GLU A 697 25.39 13.50 10.60
C GLU A 697 24.22 12.64 10.12
N LEU A 698 23.04 13.23 9.80
CA LEU A 698 21.95 12.49 9.17
C LEU A 698 22.36 11.90 7.81
N LYS A 699 22.99 12.72 6.96
CA LYS A 699 23.51 12.32 5.64
C LYS A 699 24.39 11.07 5.76
N LYS A 700 25.30 11.09 6.74
CA LYS A 700 26.23 10.01 7.00
C LYS A 700 25.52 8.75 7.51
N THR A 701 24.65 8.89 8.52
CA THR A 701 24.13 7.76 9.29
C THR A 701 22.83 7.21 8.73
N PHE A 702 21.84 8.04 8.38
CA PHE A 702 20.49 7.59 8.04
C PHE A 702 20.09 7.81 6.59
N SER A 703 20.93 8.39 5.75
CA SER A 703 20.58 8.67 4.36
C SER A 703 20.97 7.55 3.38
N ASN A 704 20.58 7.72 2.12
CA ASN A 704 21.03 6.95 0.97
C ASN A 704 21.12 7.85 -0.27
N GLU A 705 21.46 7.31 -1.43
CA GLU A 705 21.70 8.09 -2.65
C GLU A 705 20.48 8.92 -3.08
N LEU A 706 19.27 8.38 -2.92
CA LEU A 706 18.03 9.09 -3.23
C LEU A 706 17.85 10.31 -2.32
N LEU A 707 17.97 10.11 -1.00
CA LEU A 707 17.74 11.15 0.00
C LEU A 707 18.88 12.18 0.00
N ASP A 708 20.11 11.74 -0.28
CA ASP A 708 21.25 12.62 -0.51
C ASP A 708 20.98 13.53 -1.70
N TYR A 709 20.61 12.97 -2.85
CA TYR A 709 20.31 13.78 -4.03
C TYR A 709 19.13 14.73 -3.80
N LEU A 710 18.03 14.27 -3.19
CA LEU A 710 16.85 15.11 -3.02
C LEU A 710 17.07 16.23 -2.00
N TYR A 711 17.73 15.95 -0.88
CA TYR A 711 17.72 16.84 0.29
C TYR A 711 19.11 17.29 0.77
N LEU A 712 20.18 16.52 0.57
CA LEU A 712 21.43 16.71 1.32
C LEU A 712 22.69 16.83 0.43
N ASP A 713 22.56 17.00 -0.88
CA ASP A 713 23.70 17.05 -1.81
C ASP A 713 24.58 18.29 -1.61
N ASP A 714 23.99 19.39 -1.16
CA ASP A 714 24.66 20.63 -0.74
C ASP A 714 25.16 20.62 0.72
N ILE A 715 24.91 19.54 1.47
CA ILE A 715 25.33 19.42 2.87
C ILE A 715 26.63 18.60 2.96
N PRO A 716 27.73 19.17 3.52
CA PRO A 716 28.97 18.45 3.71
C PRO A 716 28.86 17.44 4.87
N THR A 717 29.60 16.33 4.78
CA THR A 717 29.65 15.29 5.84
C THR A 717 30.70 15.54 6.92
N SER A 718 31.58 16.54 6.73
CA SER A 718 32.61 16.95 7.68
C SER A 718 32.59 18.48 7.88
N PRO A 719 32.84 19.00 9.09
CA PRO A 719 33.02 20.45 9.32
C PRO A 719 34.18 21.07 8.52
N THR A 720 35.13 20.25 8.06
CA THR A 720 36.30 20.68 7.26
C THR A 720 36.03 20.83 5.77
N GLU A 721 34.91 20.29 5.26
CA GLU A 721 34.47 20.52 3.88
C GLU A 721 33.55 21.74 3.84
N LYS A 722 34.10 22.92 4.12
CA LYS A 722 33.40 24.17 3.82
C LYS A 722 33.36 24.36 2.31
N ASN A 723 32.24 23.99 1.70
CA ASN A 723 31.85 24.61 0.44
C ASN A 723 31.64 26.10 0.73
N THR A 724 32.48 26.94 0.13
CA THR A 724 32.32 28.40 0.11
C THR A 724 31.07 28.74 -0.66
N ASN A 725 29.91 28.75 0.02
CA ASN A 725 28.70 29.52 -0.28
C ASN A 725 27.54 28.95 0.52
N VAL A 726 27.35 29.42 1.76
CA VAL A 726 26.08 29.83 2.39
C VAL A 726 26.44 30.37 3.77
N GLN A 727 26.41 31.70 3.94
CA GLN A 727 26.55 32.34 5.25
C GLN A 727 25.24 32.19 6.03
N VAL A 728 25.25 31.29 7.01
CA VAL A 728 24.16 31.07 7.98
C VAL A 728 23.89 32.30 8.86
N GLU A 729 24.76 33.32 8.85
CA GLU A 729 24.60 34.55 9.63
C GLU A 729 23.52 35.50 9.08
N GLN A 730 23.12 35.41 7.81
CA GLN A 730 22.03 36.25 7.26
C GLN A 730 20.64 35.84 7.75
N VAL A 731 20.44 34.56 8.12
CA VAL A 731 19.11 34.02 8.51
C VAL A 731 18.69 34.47 9.92
N LEU A 732 19.65 34.75 10.80
CA LEU A 732 19.37 35.24 12.16
C LEU A 732 19.07 36.75 12.18
N ALA A 733 19.59 37.51 11.20
CA ALA A 733 19.30 38.93 11.02
C ALA A 733 17.88 39.19 10.49
N GLU A 734 17.36 38.33 9.60
CA GLU A 734 16.00 38.48 9.05
C GLU A 734 14.90 38.12 10.07
N LEU A 735 15.13 37.13 10.94
CA LEU A 735 14.19 36.75 12.00
C LEU A 735 14.09 37.80 13.13
N SER A 736 15.15 38.57 13.35
CA SER A 736 15.16 39.68 14.31
C SER A 736 14.50 40.95 13.74
N LEU A 737 14.68 41.22 12.44
CA LEU A 737 13.99 42.31 11.74
C LEU A 737 12.46 42.08 11.68
N TRP A 738 12.02 40.85 11.46
CA TRP A 738 10.59 40.47 11.48
C TRP A 738 9.94 40.64 12.86
N ARG A 739 10.66 40.35 13.95
CA ARG A 739 10.19 40.61 15.32
C ARG A 739 10.08 42.11 15.64
N LEU A 740 10.92 42.94 15.03
CA LEU A 740 10.88 44.40 15.20
C LEU A 740 9.71 45.04 14.43
N LEU A 741 9.43 44.56 13.21
CA LEU A 741 8.31 45.02 12.38
C LEU A 741 6.94 44.61 12.95
N MET A 742 6.83 43.40 13.52
CA MET A 742 5.62 42.92 14.20
C MET A 742 5.32 43.60 15.55
N LYS A 743 6.30 44.33 16.11
CA LYS A 743 6.11 45.15 17.31
C LYS A 743 5.59 46.55 16.95
N ARG A 744 6.13 47.16 15.88
CA ARG A 744 5.63 48.46 15.34
C ARG A 744 4.23 48.38 14.73
N GLY A 745 3.85 47.23 14.15
CA GLY A 745 2.49 47.04 13.61
C GLY A 745 1.40 46.93 14.67
N ARG A 746 1.75 46.57 15.92
CA ARG A 746 0.78 46.48 17.04
C ARG A 746 0.50 47.82 17.72
N ASP A 747 1.47 48.73 17.73
CA ASP A 747 1.29 50.06 18.33
C ASP A 747 0.49 51.03 17.44
N LEU A 748 0.32 50.72 16.15
CA LEU A 748 -0.50 51.50 15.20
C LEU A 748 -1.98 51.09 15.15
N PHE A 749 -2.37 50.01 15.85
CA PHE A 749 -3.77 49.54 15.93
C PHE A 749 -4.48 49.96 17.23
N HIS A 750 -3.81 50.71 18.11
CA HIS A 750 -4.36 51.22 19.37
C HIS A 750 -4.25 52.75 19.53
N ARG A 751 -4.30 53.50 18.42
CA ARG A 751 -4.59 54.94 18.42
C ARG A 751 -5.71 55.25 17.45
#